data_AF-A0A9P1N9P9-F1
#
_entry.id   AF-A0A9P1N9P9-F1
#
_cell.length_a   1.000
_cell.length_b   1.000
_cell.length_c   1.000
_cell.angle_alpha   90.00
_cell.angle_beta   90.00
_cell.angle_gamma   90.00
#
_symmetry.space_group_name_H-M   'P 1'
#
loop_
_entity.id
_entity.type
_entity.pdbx_description
1 polymer ?
#
loop_
_entity_poly.entity_id
_entity_poly.type
_entity_poly.pdbx_seq_one_letter_code
_entity_poly.pdbx_strand_id
1 'polypeptide(L)'
;MVKQPPPSGSVTRDAMEQDMISSVAEKYWAPFSKDRHQPYDAKLVEVIYETEIIKTGFNPKKIKMLEFSQYLECFLWPNYQPSSSKAYHLSIVVMINEKYRERTDAWQKILETPENFPHFFQNIMNFAIADETVASQSEQCAILTFLVNAFNSVEVDLVQKVTKKLTSIEIWDSLLESQRQDLFKKQKKLKKVWELVTRKMKETDQKDNGKGLFERRFIWNLIEKFVKTLKSVDDESKDIDIDAIRYCEKFIELLIDLESLLPTRRFFNAVLHSSHILTYCIQSKLISSDAGSLFFQLVQMLKFYARFEIDEFTGRQLSHKEVSEQHYESVKKLQKAAFRYFHDAMPDFYLLNVSGVDTRRALIKQFSGMSHEDVYRFAEYLHLVPEKSNESLEKYAKDFLVETITLACERRPNQLTQLNEKPLFPTEKVIWDENVVPYEHYSGEGVLALDKLNLQFLTFHDYLLRNFNLFQLESTYEIRQDLEDVLFRMKPFQHESKNETVFSGWAKMALQIESFQISEVAKPRVGEKSPAIVRGVLSVNVGRRWDIRAEWENMRKHDVCFLVSCRAKQSARGTFDIRKKFSDQIEVTSVRGCDIEGMLDNDGLLIEEYDNGQKKNQLTGDVRKFKVLLDPNQYRIDMENVAEKGVEDVYYTFNLVVRRDSKTNNFKAVLQTIRELLNTECVVPDWLTDVILGYGEPNSAHYSQLSSAIPELDFNDTFVSYEHAANSFPGYKIVCTEEDKAKQVPPFRVKFQDLEKNPSVEMKEADKKTIYITPVIRKAVTPYEYTPNRNQVQFTPQQIEAIKSGMQPGLTMVVGPPGTGKTDVAVQIISNIYHNWPNQRTLIVTHSNQALNQLFEKIIALDIDERHLLRMGHGEESLETEKDFSRYGRVNFVLKERLRLLNDVERLAKSLNIVGDVAYTCENAGYFFRFSVCRAWEEYFTKIVKKSDISEGGISAIFPFNKFFKDIPQLFTGNNSEDIKIAHSCWKHIEAIFEKLDEYRAFELLRNGKDRTEYLLGVYMKK
;
A
#
# COMPACT_ATOMS: atom_id res chain seq x y z
N MET A 1 22.66 -10.73 -14.27
CA MET A 1 23.40 -11.22 -13.08
C MET A 1 24.90 -11.14 -13.33
N VAL A 2 25.51 -9.99 -13.05
CA VAL A 2 26.95 -9.88 -12.83
C VAL A 2 27.08 -9.58 -11.35
N LYS A 3 27.76 -10.45 -10.59
CA LYS A 3 28.05 -10.22 -9.17
C LYS A 3 28.89 -8.95 -9.06
N GLN A 4 28.28 -7.86 -8.60
CA GLN A 4 29.02 -6.70 -8.12
C GLN A 4 29.82 -7.11 -6.86
N PRO A 5 30.98 -6.47 -6.60
CA PRO A 5 31.74 -6.72 -5.38
C PRO A 5 30.91 -6.34 -4.14
N PRO A 6 31.21 -6.93 -2.96
CA PRO A 6 30.48 -6.62 -1.73
C PRO A 6 30.58 -5.11 -1.42
N PRO A 7 29.57 -4.55 -0.73
CA PRO A 7 29.48 -3.10 -0.50
C PRO A 7 30.75 -2.56 0.16
N SER A 8 31.18 -1.36 -0.22
CA SER A 8 32.33 -0.64 0.33
C SER A 8 32.14 -0.14 1.80
N GLY A 9 31.12 -0.67 2.48
CA GLY A 9 30.88 -0.59 3.92
C GLY A 9 30.81 -1.94 4.63
N SER A 10 30.98 -3.07 3.93
CA SER A 10 31.08 -4.39 4.57
C SER A 10 32.39 -4.48 5.36
N VAL A 11 32.28 -4.63 6.68
CA VAL A 11 33.44 -4.92 7.51
C VAL A 11 33.82 -6.37 7.24
N THR A 12 34.94 -6.59 6.57
CA THR A 12 35.46 -7.95 6.35
C THR A 12 35.89 -8.55 7.69
N ARG A 13 35.71 -9.86 7.86
CA ARG A 13 36.10 -10.58 9.09
C ARG A 13 37.56 -10.30 9.49
N ASP A 14 38.45 -10.18 8.51
CA ASP A 14 39.86 -9.83 8.71
C ASP A 14 40.08 -8.39 9.22
N ALA A 15 39.22 -7.43 8.84
CA ALA A 15 39.24 -6.07 9.37
C ALA A 15 38.65 -5.99 10.79
N MET A 16 37.75 -6.92 11.15
CA MET A 16 37.19 -7.02 12.50
C MET A 16 38.22 -7.55 13.50
N GLU A 17 39.03 -8.54 13.12
CA GLU A 17 40.06 -9.14 14.00
C GLU A 17 41.24 -8.18 14.31
N GLN A 18 41.44 -7.13 13.50
CA GLN A 18 42.53 -6.15 13.67
C GLN A 18 42.09 -4.86 14.40
N ASP A 19 40.80 -4.66 14.66
CA ASP A 19 40.29 -3.42 15.28
C ASP A 19 40.35 -3.46 16.81
N MET A 20 40.65 -2.32 17.43
CA MET A 20 40.75 -2.18 18.89
C MET A 20 39.45 -2.61 19.60
N ILE A 21 38.28 -2.29 19.05
CA ILE A 21 36.98 -2.59 19.65
C ILE A 21 36.79 -4.10 19.83
N SER A 22 37.16 -4.90 18.84
CA SER A 22 37.01 -6.36 18.90
C SER A 22 37.86 -6.96 20.01
N SER A 23 39.11 -6.49 20.17
CA SER A 23 39.99 -6.96 21.24
C SER A 23 39.45 -6.61 22.64
N VAL A 24 38.83 -5.43 22.78
CA VAL A 24 38.21 -4.99 24.03
C VAL A 24 36.94 -5.79 24.29
N ALA A 25 36.10 -6.01 23.27
CA ALA A 25 34.91 -6.83 23.37
C ALA A 25 35.26 -8.25 23.84
N GLU A 26 36.25 -8.90 23.22
CA GLU A 26 36.74 -10.22 23.62
C GLU A 26 37.14 -10.28 25.10
N LYS A 27 37.72 -9.19 25.61
CA LYS A 27 38.21 -9.10 26.97
C LYS A 27 37.10 -8.88 28.01
N TYR A 28 35.97 -8.29 27.64
CA TYR A 28 34.98 -7.81 28.62
C TYR A 28 33.53 -8.28 28.41
N TRP A 29 33.05 -8.48 27.18
CA TRP A 29 31.62 -8.77 26.97
C TRP A 29 31.27 -9.68 25.79
N ALA A 30 32.19 -9.95 24.85
CA ALA A 30 31.87 -10.71 23.64
C ALA A 30 31.34 -12.12 23.98
N PRO A 31 30.26 -12.60 23.34
CA PRO A 31 29.59 -13.83 23.75
C PRO A 31 30.49 -15.08 23.69
N PHE A 32 31.39 -15.14 22.71
CA PHE A 32 32.26 -16.30 22.46
C PHE A 32 33.46 -16.38 23.41
N SER A 33 33.73 -15.33 24.20
CA SER A 33 34.84 -15.28 25.17
C SER A 33 34.37 -15.24 26.63
N LYS A 34 33.10 -15.58 26.89
CA LYS A 34 32.43 -15.44 28.20
C LYS A 34 33.21 -15.99 29.39
N ASP A 35 33.90 -17.11 29.22
CA ASP A 35 34.66 -17.76 30.30
C ASP A 35 35.96 -17.01 30.67
N ARG A 36 36.37 -16.00 29.90
CA ARG A 36 37.63 -15.26 30.06
C ARG A 36 37.41 -13.75 30.31
N HIS A 37 36.16 -13.33 30.50
CA HIS A 37 35.83 -11.93 30.71
C HIS A 37 36.47 -11.38 31.98
N GLN A 38 37.02 -10.17 31.88
CA GLN A 38 37.44 -9.40 33.04
C GLN A 38 36.21 -8.82 33.77
N PRO A 39 36.37 -8.45 35.06
CA PRO A 39 35.31 -7.76 35.79
C PRO A 39 34.86 -6.50 35.07
N TYR A 40 33.57 -6.17 35.23
CA TYR A 40 32.98 -4.96 34.69
C TYR A 40 33.73 -3.69 35.15
N ASP A 41 34.00 -2.78 34.21
CA ASP A 41 34.62 -1.47 34.46
C ASP A 41 33.78 -0.36 33.84
N ALA A 42 33.21 0.51 34.68
CA ALA A 42 32.40 1.64 34.23
C ALA A 42 33.22 2.70 33.47
N LYS A 43 34.52 2.87 33.77
CA LYS A 43 35.37 3.86 33.08
C LYS A 43 35.61 3.49 31.63
N LEU A 44 35.55 2.20 31.30
CA LEU A 44 35.71 1.73 29.94
C LEU A 44 34.62 2.30 29.01
N VAL A 45 33.40 2.46 29.52
CA VAL A 45 32.29 3.06 28.75
C VAL A 45 32.62 4.51 28.37
N GLU A 46 33.20 5.28 29.30
CA GLU A 46 33.60 6.67 29.05
C GLU A 46 34.73 6.73 28.01
N VAL A 47 35.73 5.85 28.13
CA VAL A 47 36.82 5.75 27.15
C VAL A 47 36.29 5.42 25.76
N ILE A 48 35.46 4.38 25.63
CA ILE A 48 34.87 3.99 24.33
C ILE A 48 34.05 5.13 23.73
N TYR A 49 33.24 5.81 24.55
CA TYR A 49 32.42 6.93 24.10
C TYR A 49 33.27 8.09 23.59
N GLU A 50 34.30 8.49 24.34
CA GLU A 50 35.16 9.61 23.94
C GLU A 50 36.05 9.26 22.74
N THR A 51 36.65 8.06 22.71
CA THR A 51 37.65 7.70 21.69
C THR A 51 37.03 7.16 20.41
N GLU A 52 36.06 6.26 20.51
CA GLU A 52 35.51 5.54 19.35
C GLU A 52 34.24 6.20 18.79
N ILE A 53 33.49 6.94 19.60
CA ILE A 53 32.24 7.60 19.18
C ILE A 53 32.47 9.09 18.92
N ILE A 54 32.86 9.88 19.92
CA ILE A 54 32.96 11.34 19.79
C ILE A 54 34.15 11.75 18.91
N LYS A 55 35.37 11.31 19.21
CA LYS A 55 36.58 11.71 18.45
C LYS A 55 36.55 11.28 16.98
N THR A 56 35.79 10.25 16.64
CA THR A 56 35.63 9.78 15.25
C THR A 56 34.47 10.46 14.52
N GLY A 57 33.72 11.35 15.19
CA GLY A 57 32.55 12.02 14.62
C GLY A 57 31.38 11.07 14.37
N PHE A 58 31.10 10.16 15.32
CA PHE A 58 30.06 9.12 15.21
C PHE A 58 30.28 8.19 14.00
N ASN A 59 31.51 7.73 13.78
CA ASN A 59 31.84 6.90 12.61
C ASN A 59 30.96 5.63 12.56
N PRO A 60 30.15 5.43 11.49
CA PRO A 60 29.18 4.34 11.43
C PRO A 60 29.83 2.96 11.46
N LYS A 61 31.06 2.80 10.92
CA LYS A 61 31.76 1.52 10.99
C LYS A 61 32.07 1.13 12.43
N LYS A 62 32.51 2.09 13.25
CA LYS A 62 32.83 1.88 14.67
C LYS A 62 31.59 1.56 15.49
N ILE A 63 30.50 2.28 15.24
CA ILE A 63 29.20 2.05 15.89
C ILE A 63 28.66 0.66 15.55
N LYS A 64 28.70 0.25 14.27
CA LYS A 64 28.32 -1.12 13.84
C LYS A 64 29.15 -2.20 14.51
N MET A 65 30.45 -1.98 14.70
CA MET A 65 31.30 -2.96 15.39
C MET A 65 30.93 -3.10 16.87
N LEU A 66 30.59 -1.99 17.56
CA LEU A 66 30.09 -2.03 18.93
C LEU A 66 28.76 -2.80 19.02
N GLU A 67 27.80 -2.49 18.13
CA GLU A 67 26.51 -3.17 18.08
C GLU A 67 26.67 -4.67 17.80
N PHE A 68 27.43 -5.03 16.76
CA PHE A 68 27.67 -6.42 16.37
C PHE A 68 28.35 -7.24 17.49
N SER A 69 29.18 -6.59 18.30
CA SER A 69 29.82 -7.22 19.47
C SER A 69 28.88 -7.42 20.67
N GLN A 70 27.60 -7.05 20.55
CA GLN A 70 26.58 -7.08 21.61
C GLN A 70 26.91 -6.15 22.79
N TYR A 71 27.45 -4.96 22.51
CA TYR A 71 27.83 -3.99 23.53
C TYR A 71 26.63 -3.55 24.41
N LEU A 72 25.44 -3.40 23.82
CA LEU A 72 24.22 -3.07 24.55
C LEU A 72 23.79 -4.21 25.47
N GLU A 73 23.73 -5.44 24.93
CA GLU A 73 23.14 -6.60 25.59
C GLU A 73 24.02 -7.23 26.64
N CYS A 74 25.34 -7.19 26.43
CA CYS A 74 26.30 -7.87 27.29
C CYS A 74 27.05 -6.92 28.22
N PHE A 75 27.15 -5.61 27.92
CA PHE A 75 27.97 -4.69 28.71
C PHE A 75 27.19 -3.49 29.28
N LEU A 76 26.39 -2.79 28.47
CA LEU A 76 25.70 -1.57 28.90
C LEU A 76 24.45 -1.86 29.75
N TRP A 77 23.41 -2.46 29.16
CA TRP A 77 22.11 -2.56 29.83
C TRP A 77 22.13 -3.40 31.11
N PRO A 78 22.80 -4.58 31.16
CA PRO A 78 22.87 -5.38 32.39
C PRO A 78 23.55 -4.67 33.58
N ASN A 79 24.43 -3.70 33.31
CA ASN A 79 25.19 -2.97 34.32
C ASN A 79 24.70 -1.52 34.49
N TYR A 80 23.57 -1.16 33.86
CA TYR A 80 23.07 0.21 33.90
C TYR A 80 22.56 0.60 35.28
N GLN A 81 22.92 1.80 35.72
CA GLN A 81 22.43 2.42 36.95
C GLN A 81 21.85 3.81 36.66
N PRO A 82 20.80 4.22 37.39
CA PRO A 82 20.24 5.58 37.32
C PRO A 82 21.27 6.72 37.40
N SER A 83 22.31 6.54 38.21
CA SER A 83 23.37 7.52 38.45
C SER A 83 24.55 7.45 37.46
N SER A 84 24.43 6.68 36.37
CA SER A 84 25.49 6.55 35.35
C SER A 84 25.84 7.88 34.66
N SER A 85 27.05 7.98 34.09
CA SER A 85 27.53 9.21 33.45
C SER A 85 26.82 9.52 32.12
N LYS A 86 27.03 10.73 31.58
CA LYS A 86 26.49 11.17 30.28
C LYS A 86 26.90 10.21 29.16
N ALA A 87 28.19 9.88 29.11
CA ALA A 87 28.75 8.94 28.13
C ALA A 87 27.99 7.61 28.12
N TYR A 88 27.66 7.08 29.30
CA TYR A 88 26.89 5.85 29.43
C TYR A 88 25.49 5.95 28.81
N HIS A 89 24.74 6.99 29.16
CA HIS A 89 23.39 7.21 28.66
C HIS A 89 23.39 7.35 27.14
N LEU A 90 24.35 8.11 26.60
CA LEU A 90 24.46 8.36 25.17
C LEU A 90 25.02 7.15 24.40
N SER A 91 25.87 6.32 25.00
CA SER A 91 26.24 5.01 24.42
C SER A 91 25.03 4.12 24.21
N ILE A 92 24.11 4.04 25.18
CA ILE A 92 22.86 3.25 25.04
C ILE A 92 22.01 3.83 23.90
N VAL A 93 21.83 5.15 23.85
CA VAL A 93 21.10 5.85 22.77
C VAL A 93 21.66 5.49 21.40
N VAL A 94 22.99 5.55 21.24
CA VAL A 94 23.66 5.24 19.96
C VAL A 94 23.45 3.79 19.56
N MET A 95 23.54 2.83 20.50
CA MET A 95 23.29 1.41 20.20
C MET A 95 21.85 1.14 19.79
N ILE A 96 20.87 1.73 20.48
CA ILE A 96 19.45 1.60 20.11
C ILE A 96 19.20 2.16 18.70
N ASN A 97 19.76 3.34 18.40
CA ASN A 97 19.64 3.93 17.07
C ASN A 97 20.27 3.06 15.98
N GLU A 98 21.44 2.45 16.25
CA GLU A 98 22.08 1.56 15.29
C GLU A 98 21.26 0.29 15.04
N LYS A 99 20.64 -0.28 16.08
CA LYS A 99 19.73 -1.44 15.93
C LYS A 99 18.55 -1.12 15.01
N TYR A 100 17.99 0.08 15.12
CA TYR A 100 16.97 0.57 14.19
C TYR A 100 17.48 0.67 12.75
N ARG A 101 18.71 1.18 12.55
CA ARG A 101 19.33 1.28 11.22
C ARG A 101 19.58 -0.08 10.59
N GLU A 102 20.04 -1.05 11.38
CA GLU A 102 20.29 -2.44 10.94
C GLU A 102 19.02 -3.30 10.91
N ARG A 103 17.86 -2.75 11.29
CA ARG A 103 16.55 -3.44 11.35
C ARG A 103 16.58 -4.68 12.24
N THR A 104 17.26 -4.58 13.38
CA THR A 104 17.29 -5.59 14.43
C THR A 104 16.42 -5.18 15.62
N ASP A 105 16.07 -6.13 16.49
CA ASP A 105 15.27 -5.84 17.68
C ASP A 105 16.04 -4.94 18.66
N ALA A 106 15.54 -3.71 18.84
CA ALA A 106 16.16 -2.70 19.69
C ALA A 106 15.75 -2.79 21.18
N TRP A 107 14.66 -3.47 21.51
CA TRP A 107 14.01 -3.38 22.81
C TRP A 107 14.05 -4.68 23.62
N GLN A 108 14.27 -5.83 22.99
CA GLN A 108 14.21 -7.15 23.61
C GLN A 108 14.99 -7.22 24.94
N LYS A 109 16.25 -6.75 24.94
CA LYS A 109 17.08 -6.77 26.16
C LYS A 109 16.54 -5.86 27.27
N ILE A 110 16.01 -4.71 26.89
CA ILE A 110 15.43 -3.74 27.83
C ILE A 110 14.17 -4.34 28.48
N LEU A 111 13.37 -5.09 27.70
CA LEU A 111 12.18 -5.78 28.19
C LEU A 111 12.48 -6.90 29.18
N GLU A 112 13.65 -7.54 29.10
CA GLU A 112 14.10 -8.54 30.10
C GLU A 112 14.36 -7.91 31.47
N THR A 113 14.78 -6.64 31.52
CA THR A 113 15.13 -5.91 32.76
C THR A 113 14.59 -4.47 32.72
N PRO A 114 13.26 -4.28 32.85
CA PRO A 114 12.59 -3.03 32.48
C PRO A 114 12.63 -1.94 33.57
N GLU A 115 13.02 -2.27 34.80
CA GLU A 115 12.86 -1.43 35.99
C GLU A 115 13.51 -0.05 35.87
N ASN A 116 14.70 0.02 35.26
CA ASN A 116 15.48 1.24 35.14
C ASN A 116 15.12 2.10 33.91
N PHE A 117 14.31 1.59 32.99
CA PHE A 117 14.01 2.27 31.74
C PHE A 117 13.30 3.62 31.91
N PRO A 118 12.31 3.78 32.81
CA PRO A 118 11.69 5.09 33.04
C PRO A 118 12.68 6.15 33.56
N HIS A 119 13.68 5.75 34.34
CA HIS A 119 14.72 6.67 34.82
C HIS A 119 15.71 7.03 33.71
N PHE A 120 16.15 6.03 32.94
CA PHE A 120 16.96 6.24 31.75
C PHE A 120 16.30 7.25 30.80
N PHE A 121 15.03 7.03 30.46
CA PHE A 121 14.28 7.89 29.56
C PHE A 121 14.16 9.33 30.10
N GLN A 122 13.96 9.51 31.42
CA GLN A 122 13.96 10.82 32.06
C GLN A 122 15.30 11.56 31.90
N ASN A 123 16.43 10.87 32.06
CA ASN A 123 17.75 11.46 31.87
C ASN A 123 17.97 11.86 30.41
N ILE A 124 17.52 11.05 29.45
CA ILE A 124 17.58 11.42 28.03
C ILE A 124 16.74 12.67 27.73
N MET A 125 15.55 12.81 28.31
CA MET A 125 14.76 14.04 28.18
C MET A 125 15.49 15.26 28.75
N ASN A 126 16.15 15.13 29.90
CA ASN A 126 16.95 16.21 30.48
C ASN A 126 18.09 16.63 29.53
N PHE A 127 18.79 15.67 28.91
CA PHE A 127 19.84 15.95 27.92
C PHE A 127 19.28 16.57 26.62
N ALA A 128 18.08 16.18 26.19
CA ALA A 128 17.44 16.71 24.99
C ALA A 128 17.18 18.22 25.07
N ILE A 129 16.84 18.74 26.26
CA ILE A 129 16.61 20.18 26.45
C ILE A 129 17.83 20.94 27.00
N ALA A 130 18.92 20.25 27.31
CA ALA A 130 20.13 20.89 27.85
C ALA A 130 20.80 21.80 26.82
N ASP A 131 21.55 22.80 27.28
CA ASP A 131 22.33 23.69 26.43
C ASP A 131 23.49 22.96 25.73
N GLU A 132 24.02 23.56 24.67
CA GLU A 132 25.13 23.02 23.86
C GLU A 132 26.40 22.72 24.67
N THR A 133 26.57 23.40 25.81
CA THR A 133 27.69 23.19 26.74
C THR A 133 27.62 21.83 27.44
N VAL A 134 26.43 21.24 27.53
CA VAL A 134 26.19 19.95 28.18
C VAL A 134 26.16 18.82 27.15
N ALA A 135 25.52 19.06 26.00
CA ALA A 135 25.45 18.10 24.91
C ALA A 135 25.59 18.79 23.54
N SER A 136 26.58 18.35 22.75
CA SER A 136 26.90 18.89 21.43
C SER A 136 25.76 18.69 20.42
N GLN A 137 25.77 19.41 19.31
CA GLN A 137 24.74 19.26 18.26
C GLN A 137 24.67 17.83 17.68
N SER A 138 25.82 17.16 17.54
CA SER A 138 25.88 15.75 17.14
C SER A 138 25.27 14.80 18.20
N GLU A 139 25.52 15.04 19.49
CA GLU A 139 24.88 14.31 20.59
C GLU A 139 23.35 14.56 20.60
N GLN A 140 22.92 15.80 20.35
CA GLN A 140 21.50 16.16 20.25
C GLN A 140 20.81 15.46 19.09
N CYS A 141 21.47 15.33 17.93
CA CYS A 141 20.94 14.57 16.80
C CYS A 141 20.73 13.08 17.14
N ALA A 142 21.66 12.47 17.88
CA ALA A 142 21.52 11.09 18.36
C ALA A 142 20.34 10.96 19.34
N ILE A 143 20.16 11.93 20.25
CA ILE A 143 19.03 11.98 21.18
C ILE A 143 17.70 12.12 20.43
N LEU A 144 17.60 13.04 19.46
CA LEU A 144 16.39 13.21 18.64
C LEU A 144 16.06 11.94 17.85
N THR A 145 17.07 11.28 17.28
CA THR A 145 16.88 9.99 16.58
C THR A 145 16.32 8.92 17.53
N PHE A 146 16.80 8.88 18.78
CA PHE A 146 16.26 7.97 19.78
C PHE A 146 14.82 8.31 20.15
N LEU A 147 14.49 9.60 20.31
CA LEU A 147 13.11 10.02 20.58
C LEU A 147 12.17 9.67 19.42
N VAL A 148 12.60 9.87 18.17
CA VAL A 148 11.87 9.43 16.97
C VAL A 148 11.59 7.92 17.04
N ASN A 149 12.63 7.11 17.29
CA ASN A 149 12.48 5.66 17.41
C ASN A 149 11.54 5.29 18.56
N ALA A 150 11.64 5.94 19.72
CA ALA A 150 10.80 5.68 20.87
C ALA A 150 9.33 6.05 20.63
N PHE A 151 9.02 7.18 20.02
CA PHE A 151 7.65 7.56 19.68
C PHE A 151 7.04 6.66 18.60
N ASN A 152 7.85 6.13 17.67
CA ASN A 152 7.42 5.19 16.65
C ASN A 152 7.26 3.74 17.16
N SER A 153 7.74 3.41 18.37
CA SER A 153 7.63 2.09 19.00
C SER A 153 6.30 1.92 19.75
N VAL A 154 5.19 2.12 19.05
CA VAL A 154 3.84 2.12 19.66
C VAL A 154 3.40 0.74 20.16
N GLU A 155 4.00 -0.31 19.61
CA GLU A 155 3.79 -1.72 19.94
C GLU A 155 4.52 -2.19 21.20
N VAL A 156 5.50 -1.41 21.67
CA VAL A 156 6.30 -1.77 22.86
C VAL A 156 5.69 -1.12 24.09
N ASP A 157 4.89 -1.86 24.85
CA ASP A 157 4.16 -1.40 26.04
C ASP A 157 4.99 -0.56 27.01
N LEU A 158 6.25 -0.95 27.26
CA LEU A 158 7.16 -0.23 28.17
C LEU A 158 7.48 1.18 27.65
N VAL A 159 7.80 1.29 26.35
CA VAL A 159 8.14 2.54 25.68
C VAL A 159 6.89 3.41 25.53
N GLN A 160 5.78 2.81 25.09
CA GLN A 160 4.49 3.48 24.97
C GLN A 160 4.03 4.12 26.29
N LYS A 161 4.26 3.46 27.44
CA LYS A 161 3.90 4.01 28.76
C LYS A 161 4.66 5.30 29.11
N VAL A 162 5.93 5.43 28.71
CA VAL A 162 6.72 6.65 28.99
C VAL A 162 6.44 7.74 27.96
N THR A 163 6.33 7.41 26.68
CA THR A 163 6.07 8.38 25.60
C THR A 163 4.65 8.96 25.67
N LYS A 164 3.65 8.16 26.04
CA LYS A 164 2.25 8.60 26.20
C LYS A 164 2.10 9.76 27.19
N LYS A 165 2.92 9.82 28.24
CA LYS A 165 2.88 10.94 29.20
C LYS A 165 3.22 12.28 28.56
N LEU A 166 4.01 12.26 27.49
CA LEU A 166 4.46 13.44 26.75
C LEU A 166 3.47 13.88 25.66
N THR A 167 2.43 13.10 25.40
CA THR A 167 1.46 13.37 24.32
C THR A 167 0.00 13.26 24.79
N SER A 168 -0.23 13.12 26.10
CA SER A 168 -1.56 13.11 26.70
C SER A 168 -2.12 14.53 26.88
N ILE A 169 -3.41 14.67 27.23
CA ILE A 169 -4.10 15.97 27.36
C ILE A 169 -3.35 16.95 28.28
N GLU A 170 -2.57 16.42 29.21
CA GLU A 170 -1.77 17.16 30.17
C GLU A 170 -0.82 18.20 29.57
N ILE A 171 -0.35 17.99 28.33
CA ILE A 171 0.51 18.94 27.63
C ILE A 171 -0.19 20.26 27.26
N TRP A 172 -1.53 20.29 27.34
CA TRP A 172 -2.29 21.53 27.13
C TRP A 172 -2.05 22.57 28.20
N ASP A 173 -1.26 22.29 29.25
CA ASP A 173 -0.78 23.29 30.22
C ASP A 173 -0.09 24.46 29.52
N SER A 174 0.64 24.19 28.43
CA SER A 174 1.35 25.21 27.64
C SER A 174 0.46 26.06 26.74
N LEU A 175 -0.82 25.70 26.55
CA LEU A 175 -1.75 26.45 25.70
C LEU A 175 -2.31 27.69 26.42
N LEU A 176 -2.66 28.71 25.63
CA LEU A 176 -3.42 29.85 26.15
C LEU A 176 -4.80 29.40 26.64
N GLU A 177 -5.34 30.08 27.65
CA GLU A 177 -6.68 29.77 28.14
C GLU A 177 -7.74 29.93 27.05
N SER A 178 -7.65 30.98 26.24
CA SER A 178 -8.53 31.24 25.10
C SER A 178 -8.52 30.11 24.06
N GLN A 179 -7.35 29.54 23.78
CA GLN A 179 -7.19 28.41 22.87
C GLN A 179 -7.83 27.13 23.44
N ARG A 180 -7.62 26.83 24.72
CA ARG A 180 -8.27 25.70 25.40
C ARG A 180 -9.79 25.84 25.36
N GLN A 181 -10.34 27.04 25.59
CA GLN A 181 -11.78 27.28 25.48
C GLN A 181 -12.32 27.04 24.06
N ASP A 182 -11.58 27.39 23.02
CA ASP A 182 -11.98 27.12 21.64
C ASP A 182 -11.99 25.61 21.32
N LEU A 183 -11.04 24.84 21.85
CA LEU A 183 -11.05 23.37 21.77
C LEU A 183 -12.24 22.77 22.53
N PHE A 184 -12.58 23.29 23.70
CA PHE A 184 -13.75 22.84 24.48
C PHE A 184 -15.09 23.15 23.81
N LYS A 185 -15.17 24.23 23.04
CA LYS A 185 -16.37 24.53 22.23
C LYS A 185 -16.59 23.49 21.15
N LYS A 186 -15.51 23.01 20.50
CA LYS A 186 -15.58 21.92 19.52
C LYS A 186 -15.99 20.60 20.16
N GLN A 187 -15.38 20.24 21.29
CA GLN A 187 -15.69 18.99 22.01
C GLN A 187 -15.95 19.25 23.49
N LYS A 188 -17.23 19.39 23.84
CA LYS A 188 -17.69 19.73 25.21
C LYS A 188 -17.26 18.73 26.28
N LYS A 189 -17.07 17.45 25.91
CA LYS A 189 -16.63 16.40 26.84
C LYS A 189 -15.23 16.67 27.40
N LEU A 190 -14.35 17.31 26.63
CA LEU A 190 -12.96 17.55 27.03
C LEU A 190 -12.82 18.52 28.20
N LYS A 191 -13.76 19.46 28.35
CA LYS A 191 -13.73 20.40 29.47
C LYS A 191 -13.76 19.68 30.83
N LYS A 192 -14.66 18.70 30.96
CA LYS A 192 -14.77 17.89 32.19
C LYS A 192 -13.52 17.04 32.44
N VAL A 193 -12.95 16.48 31.37
CA VAL A 193 -11.70 15.71 31.45
C VAL A 193 -10.55 16.61 31.88
N TRP A 194 -10.41 17.79 31.29
CA TRP A 194 -9.38 18.76 31.64
C TRP A 194 -9.49 19.23 33.09
N GLU A 195 -10.69 19.55 33.58
CA GLU A 195 -10.93 19.93 34.98
C GLU A 195 -10.51 18.81 35.96
N LEU A 196 -10.86 17.55 35.64
CA LEU A 196 -10.46 16.39 36.42
C LEU A 196 -8.94 16.21 36.45
N VAL A 197 -8.30 16.28 35.28
CA VAL A 197 -6.85 16.10 35.14
C VAL A 197 -6.11 17.25 35.82
N THR A 198 -6.56 18.50 35.66
CA THR A 198 -5.97 19.68 36.32
C THR A 198 -6.00 19.53 37.85
N ARG A 199 -7.08 18.98 38.41
CA ARG A 199 -7.14 18.70 39.85
C ARG A 199 -6.10 17.66 40.26
N LYS A 200 -5.99 16.56 39.51
CA LYS A 200 -4.97 15.52 39.76
C LYS A 200 -3.55 16.07 39.63
N MET A 201 -3.25 16.85 38.59
CA MET A 201 -1.94 17.49 38.41
C MET A 201 -1.52 18.28 39.64
N LYS A 202 -2.42 19.13 40.18
CA LYS A 202 -2.13 19.93 41.38
C LYS A 202 -1.80 19.07 42.60
N GLU A 203 -2.46 17.92 42.76
CA GLU A 203 -2.17 16.97 43.85
C GLU A 203 -0.83 16.25 43.66
N THR A 204 -0.48 15.88 42.42
CA THR A 204 0.76 15.17 42.10
C THR A 204 1.98 16.08 42.12
N ASP A 205 1.85 17.32 41.64
CA ASP A 205 2.95 18.29 41.56
C ASP A 205 3.51 18.65 42.94
N GLN A 206 2.66 18.62 43.98
CA GLN A 206 3.07 18.82 45.37
C GLN A 206 3.94 17.67 45.92
N LYS A 207 3.91 16.50 45.28
CA LYS A 207 4.58 15.27 45.74
C LYS A 207 5.81 14.87 44.93
N ASP A 208 5.91 15.32 43.68
CA ASP A 208 6.87 14.79 42.68
C ASP A 208 8.00 15.79 42.33
N ASN A 209 8.27 16.79 43.18
CA ASN A 209 9.34 17.79 43.01
C ASN A 209 9.43 18.41 41.59
N GLY A 210 8.29 18.64 40.94
CA GLY A 210 8.22 19.26 39.60
C GLY A 210 8.47 18.33 38.41
N LYS A 211 8.70 17.03 38.60
CA LYS A 211 8.87 16.06 37.49
C LYS A 211 7.65 15.98 36.58
N GLY A 212 6.45 15.90 37.14
CA GLY A 212 5.21 15.96 36.35
C GLY A 212 5.07 17.24 35.52
N LEU A 213 5.49 18.40 36.04
CA LEU A 213 5.48 19.66 35.28
C LEU A 213 6.47 19.64 34.12
N PHE A 214 7.66 19.08 34.34
CA PHE A 214 8.67 18.88 33.31
C PHE A 214 8.14 18.00 32.18
N GLU A 215 7.58 16.83 32.47
CA GLU A 215 7.06 15.89 31.47
C GLU A 215 6.00 16.57 30.57
N ARG A 216 5.10 17.36 31.17
CA ARG A 216 4.03 18.07 30.44
C ARG A 216 4.52 19.19 29.54
N ARG A 217 5.62 19.86 29.91
CA ARG A 217 6.21 20.96 29.14
C ARG A 217 7.39 20.55 28.27
N PHE A 218 7.79 19.28 28.32
CA PHE A 218 8.97 18.78 27.64
C PHE A 218 8.99 19.11 26.14
N ILE A 219 7.93 18.74 25.40
CA ILE A 219 7.86 18.99 23.95
C ILE A 219 7.85 20.50 23.66
N TRP A 220 7.16 21.30 24.48
CA TRP A 220 7.15 22.76 24.34
C TRP A 220 8.56 23.35 24.49
N ASN A 221 9.28 22.94 25.53
CA ASN A 221 10.66 23.38 25.77
C ASN A 221 11.61 22.93 24.65
N LEU A 222 11.38 21.73 24.09
CA LEU A 222 12.15 21.21 22.97
C LEU A 222 11.88 22.03 21.69
N ILE A 223 10.64 22.46 21.44
CA ILE A 223 10.30 23.41 20.38
C ILE A 223 11.01 24.75 20.59
N GLU A 224 11.02 25.29 21.81
CA GLU A 224 11.73 26.54 22.11
C GLU A 224 13.23 26.42 21.85
N LYS A 225 13.84 25.29 22.20
CA LYS A 225 15.24 24.99 21.87
C LYS A 225 15.46 24.96 20.36
N PHE A 226 14.61 24.27 19.60
CA PHE A 226 14.67 24.27 18.14
C PHE A 226 14.60 25.69 17.55
N VAL A 227 13.67 26.53 18.01
CA VAL A 227 13.55 27.91 17.53
C VAL A 227 14.82 28.72 17.81
N LYS A 228 15.48 28.49 18.96
CA LYS A 228 16.78 29.13 19.27
C LYS A 228 17.87 28.66 18.30
N THR A 229 17.96 27.35 18.04
CA THR A 229 18.93 26.79 17.09
C THR A 229 18.70 27.30 15.67
N LEU A 230 17.46 27.29 15.19
CA LEU A 230 17.08 27.79 13.86
C LEU A 230 17.48 29.27 13.68
N LYS A 231 17.21 30.12 14.68
CA LYS A 231 17.64 31.52 14.66
C LYS A 231 19.16 31.69 14.65
N SER A 232 19.90 30.79 15.29
CA SER A 232 21.36 30.81 15.24
C SER A 232 21.90 30.37 13.88
N VAL A 233 21.20 29.49 13.17
CA VAL A 233 21.54 29.08 11.79
C VAL A 233 21.25 30.21 10.79
N ASP A 234 20.19 30.99 11.02
CA ASP A 234 19.83 32.15 10.18
C ASP A 234 20.72 33.39 10.41
N ASP A 235 21.59 33.35 11.41
CA ASP A 235 22.52 34.43 11.75
C ASP A 235 23.73 34.42 10.80
N GLU A 236 23.65 35.25 9.75
CA GLU A 236 24.71 35.42 8.74
C GLU A 236 26.06 35.87 9.30
N SER A 237 26.12 36.33 10.56
CA SER A 237 27.39 36.69 11.21
C SER A 237 28.17 35.48 11.72
N LYS A 238 27.56 34.28 11.72
CA LYS A 238 28.17 33.03 12.15
C LYS A 238 28.43 32.10 10.97
N ASP A 239 29.46 31.27 11.09
CA ASP A 239 29.70 30.19 10.15
C ASP A 239 28.55 29.17 10.20
N ILE A 240 28.21 28.61 9.03
CA ILE A 240 27.15 27.61 8.90
C ILE A 240 27.56 26.33 9.62
N ASP A 241 26.91 26.04 10.75
CA ASP A 241 27.05 24.78 11.46
C ASP A 241 26.15 23.70 10.81
N ILE A 242 26.80 22.75 10.13
CA ILE A 242 26.12 21.63 9.46
C ILE A 242 25.36 20.75 10.48
N ASP A 243 25.90 20.56 11.68
CA ASP A 243 25.25 19.73 12.69
C ASP A 243 24.01 20.44 13.27
N ALA A 244 24.01 21.78 13.31
CA ALA A 244 22.82 22.55 13.65
C ALA A 244 21.72 22.45 12.57
N ILE A 245 22.09 22.43 11.28
CA ILE A 245 21.13 22.17 10.18
C ILE A 245 20.54 20.76 10.33
N ARG A 246 21.39 19.75 10.55
CA ARG A 246 20.95 18.35 10.77
C ARG A 246 20.04 18.22 11.98
N TYR A 247 20.32 18.94 13.07
CA TYR A 247 19.45 19.01 14.23
C TYR A 247 18.08 19.56 13.85
N CYS A 248 18.02 20.66 13.08
CA CYS A 248 16.76 21.23 12.60
C CYS A 248 15.98 20.23 11.74
N GLU A 249 16.63 19.53 10.81
CA GLU A 249 16.01 18.50 9.97
C GLU A 249 15.45 17.34 10.82
N LYS A 250 16.26 16.80 11.74
CA LYS A 250 15.86 15.72 12.66
C LYS A 250 14.73 16.15 13.60
N PHE A 251 14.68 17.42 13.99
CA PHE A 251 13.61 17.93 14.81
C PHE A 251 12.29 17.99 14.03
N ILE A 252 12.31 18.45 12.78
CA ILE A 252 11.11 18.43 11.93
C ILE A 252 10.65 16.99 11.66
N GLU A 253 11.57 16.04 11.47
CA GLU A 253 11.25 14.60 11.39
C GLU A 253 10.46 14.13 12.63
N LEU A 254 10.92 14.47 13.84
CA LEU A 254 10.19 14.16 15.07
C LEU A 254 8.77 14.72 15.08
N LEU A 255 8.58 15.96 14.62
CA LEU A 255 7.25 16.57 14.59
C LEU A 255 6.33 15.94 13.55
N ILE A 256 6.87 15.56 12.39
CA ILE A 256 6.12 14.83 11.35
C ILE A 256 5.63 13.51 11.95
N ASP A 257 6.50 12.75 12.59
CA ASP A 257 6.14 11.44 13.16
C ASP A 257 5.06 11.57 14.24
N LEU A 258 5.21 12.55 15.16
CA LEU A 258 4.21 12.85 16.19
C LEU A 258 2.85 13.24 15.59
N GLU A 259 2.84 13.97 14.47
CA GLU A 259 1.60 14.37 13.79
C GLU A 259 1.01 13.25 12.92
N SER A 260 1.83 12.29 12.49
CA SER A 260 1.45 11.21 11.56
C SER A 260 0.87 9.98 12.27
N LEU A 261 0.90 9.93 13.59
CA LEU A 261 0.36 8.87 14.44
C LEU A 261 -0.80 9.40 15.29
N LEU A 262 -1.98 8.78 15.20
CA LEU A 262 -3.17 9.27 15.90
C LEU A 262 -3.02 9.37 17.43
N PRO A 263 -2.39 8.40 18.14
CA PRO A 263 -2.23 8.47 19.60
C PRO A 263 -1.42 9.68 20.08
N THR A 264 -0.38 10.07 19.34
CA THR A 264 0.46 11.23 19.65
C THR A 264 -0.17 12.53 19.17
N ARG A 265 -0.73 12.52 17.95
CA ARG A 265 -1.38 13.67 17.30
C ARG A 265 -2.52 14.26 18.11
N ARG A 266 -3.36 13.41 18.71
CA ARG A 266 -4.66 13.77 19.32
C ARG A 266 -4.62 15.04 20.19
N PHE A 267 -3.59 15.18 21.02
CA PHE A 267 -3.40 16.37 21.85
C PHE A 267 -2.24 17.25 21.38
N PHE A 268 -1.25 16.66 20.72
CA PHE A 268 -0.07 17.37 20.24
C PHE A 268 -0.38 18.38 19.12
N ASN A 269 -1.34 18.10 18.23
CA ASN A 269 -1.67 19.01 17.12
C ASN A 269 -2.02 20.44 17.60
N ALA A 270 -2.75 20.55 18.72
CA ALA A 270 -3.05 21.85 19.32
C ALA A 270 -1.79 22.58 19.82
N VAL A 271 -0.82 21.84 20.37
CA VAL A 271 0.47 22.37 20.83
C VAL A 271 1.33 22.81 19.64
N LEU A 272 1.35 22.02 18.56
CA LEU A 272 2.04 22.36 17.32
C LEU A 272 1.57 23.71 16.79
N HIS A 273 0.25 23.89 16.63
CA HIS A 273 -0.33 25.16 16.15
C HIS A 273 -0.09 26.32 17.12
N SER A 274 -0.20 26.09 18.43
CA SER A 274 0.01 27.16 19.43
C SER A 274 1.47 27.60 19.57
N SER A 275 2.43 26.74 19.22
CA SER A 275 3.85 27.08 19.28
C SER A 275 4.32 27.94 18.11
N HIS A 276 3.50 28.08 17.06
CA HIS A 276 3.79 28.82 15.83
C HIS A 276 5.06 28.33 15.11
N ILE A 277 5.44 27.07 15.32
CA ILE A 277 6.66 26.50 14.74
C ILE A 277 6.68 26.57 13.20
N LEU A 278 5.53 26.37 12.55
CA LEU A 278 5.42 26.52 11.09
C LEU A 278 5.74 27.94 10.62
N THR A 279 5.31 28.96 11.37
CA THR A 279 5.65 30.36 11.08
C THR A 279 7.16 30.58 11.18
N TYR A 280 7.79 30.09 12.25
CA TYR A 280 9.26 30.19 12.41
C TYR A 280 10.01 29.52 11.27
N CYS A 281 9.57 28.32 10.84
CA CYS A 281 10.21 27.61 9.73
C CYS A 281 10.05 28.33 8.39
N ILE A 282 8.86 28.85 8.08
CA ILE A 282 8.57 29.54 6.81
C ILE A 282 9.31 30.87 6.69
N GLN A 283 9.55 31.55 7.81
CA GLN A 283 10.29 32.82 7.83
C GLN A 283 11.81 32.65 7.94
N SER A 284 12.28 31.43 8.20
CA SER A 284 13.71 31.14 8.29
C SER A 284 14.40 31.35 6.95
N LYS A 285 15.63 31.87 6.97
CA LYS A 285 16.44 32.01 5.76
C LYS A 285 16.91 30.65 5.25
N LEU A 286 17.10 29.69 6.16
CA LEU A 286 17.45 28.31 5.86
C LEU A 286 16.51 27.70 4.80
N ILE A 287 15.21 27.97 4.87
CA ILE A 287 14.22 27.39 3.95
C ILE A 287 14.43 27.79 2.47
N SER A 288 15.15 28.90 2.24
CA SER A 288 15.42 29.46 0.92
C SER A 288 16.86 29.24 0.45
N SER A 289 17.71 28.64 1.29
CA SER A 289 19.11 28.36 0.96
C SER A 289 19.27 27.00 0.29
N ASP A 290 20.31 26.84 -0.53
CA ASP A 290 20.62 25.55 -1.16
C ASP A 290 20.89 24.46 -0.11
N ALA A 291 21.52 24.83 1.01
CA ALA A 291 21.81 23.93 2.12
C ALA A 291 20.55 23.47 2.87
N GLY A 292 19.46 24.25 2.85
CA GLY A 292 18.20 23.95 3.51
C GLY A 292 17.14 23.30 2.60
N SER A 293 17.52 22.79 1.43
CA SER A 293 16.59 22.11 0.51
C SER A 293 15.82 20.96 1.18
N LEU A 294 16.52 20.10 1.94
CA LEU A 294 15.90 19.01 2.70
C LEU A 294 15.00 19.55 3.82
N PHE A 295 15.47 20.55 4.57
CA PHE A 295 14.67 21.24 5.59
C PHE A 295 13.36 21.80 5.00
N PHE A 296 13.39 22.44 3.83
CA PHE A 296 12.18 22.91 3.14
C PHE A 296 11.22 21.77 2.83
N GLN A 297 11.71 20.66 2.26
CA GLN A 297 10.88 19.49 1.95
C GLN A 297 10.21 18.93 3.20
N LEU A 298 10.95 18.78 4.30
CA LEU A 298 10.43 18.33 5.60
C LEU A 298 9.40 19.30 6.17
N VAL A 299 9.61 20.61 6.07
CA VAL A 299 8.64 21.62 6.53
C VAL A 299 7.35 21.56 5.70
N GLN A 300 7.41 21.28 4.40
CA GLN A 300 6.20 21.06 3.59
C GLN A 300 5.43 19.81 4.05
N MET A 301 6.14 18.71 4.37
CA MET A 301 5.51 17.51 4.95
C MET A 301 4.87 17.81 6.31
N LEU A 302 5.55 18.53 7.20
CA LEU A 302 4.97 18.94 8.48
C LEU A 302 3.75 19.83 8.28
N LYS A 303 3.79 20.78 7.34
CA LYS A 303 2.64 21.65 7.01
C LYS A 303 1.44 20.82 6.53
N PHE A 304 1.70 19.78 5.73
CA PHE A 304 0.67 18.84 5.28
C PHE A 304 0.02 18.11 6.47
N TYR A 305 0.81 17.46 7.33
CA TYR A 305 0.26 16.74 8.48
C TYR A 305 -0.38 17.66 9.52
N ALA A 306 0.17 18.85 9.77
CA ALA A 306 -0.40 19.83 10.71
C ALA A 306 -1.85 20.22 10.37
N ARG A 307 -2.22 20.16 9.08
CA ARG A 307 -3.56 20.48 8.56
C ARG A 307 -4.27 19.28 7.93
N PHE A 308 -3.84 18.06 8.26
CA PHE A 308 -4.42 16.84 7.72
C PHE A 308 -5.92 16.76 8.00
N GLU A 309 -6.70 16.25 7.04
CA GLU A 309 -8.16 16.26 7.04
C GLU A 309 -8.74 15.13 7.91
N ILE A 310 -8.50 15.18 9.22
CA ILE A 310 -8.93 14.19 10.21
C ILE A 310 -9.54 14.85 11.45
N ASP A 311 -10.54 14.23 12.06
CA ASP A 311 -11.00 14.58 13.41
C ASP A 311 -10.09 13.90 14.46
N GLU A 312 -9.43 14.71 15.29
CA GLU A 312 -8.36 14.24 16.18
C GLU A 312 -8.85 13.26 17.28
N PHE A 313 -10.15 13.24 17.56
CA PHE A 313 -10.71 12.44 18.65
C PHE A 313 -11.33 11.15 18.16
N THR A 314 -12.12 11.22 17.09
CA THR A 314 -12.76 10.06 16.45
C THR A 314 -11.82 9.31 15.52
N GLY A 315 -10.78 9.95 15.00
CA GLY A 315 -9.90 9.38 13.98
C GLY A 315 -10.55 9.32 12.58
N ARG A 316 -11.76 9.87 12.41
CA ARG A 316 -12.46 9.85 11.13
C ARG A 316 -11.88 10.88 10.18
N GLN A 317 -11.76 10.52 8.91
CA GLN A 317 -11.51 11.50 7.85
C GLN A 317 -12.63 12.56 7.81
N LEU A 318 -12.22 13.81 7.63
CA LEU A 318 -13.14 14.93 7.43
C LEU A 318 -13.62 14.94 5.98
N SER A 319 -14.91 15.20 5.79
CA SER A 319 -15.47 15.42 4.46
C SER A 319 -15.08 16.80 3.94
N HIS A 320 -15.08 16.96 2.61
CA HIS A 320 -14.81 18.26 1.96
C HIS A 320 -15.71 19.39 2.48
N LYS A 321 -16.96 19.07 2.82
CA LYS A 321 -17.91 20.02 3.41
C LYS A 321 -17.45 20.48 4.79
N GLU A 322 -17.06 19.55 5.66
CA GLU A 322 -16.56 19.85 7.01
C GLU A 322 -15.28 20.69 6.95
N VAL A 323 -14.34 20.35 6.06
CA VAL A 323 -13.10 21.13 5.84
C VAL A 323 -13.43 22.56 5.38
N SER A 324 -14.37 22.71 4.45
CA SER A 324 -14.83 24.02 3.96
C SER A 324 -15.52 24.84 5.04
N GLU A 325 -16.36 24.22 5.87
CA GLU A 325 -17.03 24.87 7.00
C GLU A 325 -16.02 25.38 8.03
N GLN A 326 -15.01 24.57 8.39
CA GLN A 326 -13.93 24.99 9.30
C GLN A 326 -13.11 26.16 8.75
N HIS A 327 -12.81 26.16 7.45
CA HIS A 327 -12.15 27.29 6.78
C HIS A 327 -13.00 28.56 6.84
N TYR A 328 -14.29 28.45 6.50
CA TYR A 328 -15.21 29.58 6.52
C TYR A 328 -15.39 30.15 7.93
N GLU A 329 -15.41 29.33 8.97
CA GLU A 329 -15.43 29.81 10.35
C GLU A 329 -14.17 30.62 10.70
N SER A 330 -13.00 30.18 10.23
CA SER A 330 -11.72 30.85 10.47
C SER A 330 -11.70 32.24 9.80
N VAL A 331 -12.10 32.32 8.52
CA VAL A 331 -12.19 33.61 7.80
C VAL A 331 -13.29 34.50 8.39
N LYS A 332 -14.44 33.96 8.80
CA LYS A 332 -15.50 34.73 9.47
C LYS A 332 -15.02 35.32 10.80
N LYS A 333 -14.22 34.60 11.59
CA LYS A 333 -13.61 35.15 12.81
C LYS A 333 -12.71 36.34 12.46
N LEU A 334 -11.92 36.23 11.40
CA LEU A 334 -11.05 37.32 10.93
C LEU A 334 -11.87 38.55 10.47
N GLN A 335 -12.93 38.36 9.70
CA GLN A 335 -13.83 39.45 9.27
C GLN A 335 -14.57 40.09 10.46
N LYS A 336 -14.96 39.31 11.47
CA LYS A 336 -15.53 39.85 12.72
C LYS A 336 -14.54 40.70 13.51
N ALA A 337 -13.25 40.31 13.53
CA ALA A 337 -12.19 41.12 14.14
C ALA A 337 -12.07 42.47 13.42
N ALA A 338 -12.04 42.45 12.08
CA ALA A 338 -11.99 43.66 11.26
C ALA A 338 -13.21 44.55 11.50
N PHE A 339 -14.42 43.99 11.50
CA PHE A 339 -15.64 44.75 11.80
C PHE A 339 -15.63 45.38 13.20
N ARG A 340 -15.14 44.65 14.20
CA ARG A 340 -15.14 45.10 15.60
C ARG A 340 -14.15 46.24 15.87
N TYR A 341 -12.95 46.15 15.31
CA TYR A 341 -11.85 47.07 15.65
C TYR A 341 -11.54 48.10 14.56
N PHE A 342 -11.94 47.83 13.31
CA PHE A 342 -11.61 48.64 12.13
C PHE A 342 -12.86 48.89 11.27
N HIS A 343 -13.99 49.16 11.91
CA HIS A 343 -15.29 49.38 11.25
C HIS A 343 -15.21 50.41 10.11
N ASP A 344 -14.66 51.59 10.38
CA ASP A 344 -14.61 52.67 9.38
C ASP A 344 -13.48 52.51 8.36
N ALA A 345 -12.44 51.73 8.70
CA ALA A 345 -11.21 51.64 7.91
C ALA A 345 -11.15 50.42 6.96
N MET A 346 -11.95 49.38 7.20
CA MET A 346 -11.88 48.11 6.45
C MET A 346 -13.23 47.56 5.91
N PRO A 347 -14.21 48.38 5.49
CA PRO A 347 -15.49 47.87 4.97
C PRO A 347 -15.30 46.94 3.76
N ASP A 348 -14.35 47.29 2.89
CA ASP A 348 -14.02 46.50 1.69
C ASP A 348 -13.33 45.17 2.00
N PHE A 349 -12.99 44.87 3.25
CA PHE A 349 -12.43 43.58 3.65
C PHE A 349 -13.48 42.70 4.35
N TYR A 350 -14.21 43.25 5.33
CA TYR A 350 -15.16 42.45 6.11
C TYR A 350 -16.52 42.25 5.43
N LEU A 351 -16.87 43.05 4.41
CA LEU A 351 -18.10 42.86 3.61
C LEU A 351 -17.91 41.94 2.39
N LEU A 352 -16.67 41.62 2.02
CA LEU A 352 -16.40 40.73 0.90
C LEU A 352 -16.80 39.29 1.22
N ASN A 353 -17.08 38.53 0.15
CA ASN A 353 -17.21 37.09 0.25
C ASN A 353 -15.86 36.45 0.64
N VAL A 354 -15.93 35.28 1.26
CA VAL A 354 -14.74 34.54 1.74
C VAL A 354 -13.70 34.36 0.63
N SER A 355 -14.11 34.01 -0.58
CA SER A 355 -13.21 33.82 -1.73
C SER A 355 -12.47 35.08 -2.19
N GLY A 356 -12.95 36.27 -1.82
CA GLY A 356 -12.29 37.54 -2.13
C GLY A 356 -11.10 37.83 -1.20
N VAL A 357 -11.07 37.22 -0.01
CA VAL A 357 -10.13 37.56 1.07
C VAL A 357 -9.30 36.39 1.59
N ASP A 358 -9.64 35.15 1.22
CA ASP A 358 -9.01 33.94 1.78
C ASP A 358 -7.71 33.50 1.07
N THR A 359 -7.27 34.19 0.02
CA THR A 359 -6.02 33.84 -0.65
C THR A 359 -4.81 34.37 0.10
N ARG A 360 -3.73 33.57 0.17
CA ARG A 360 -2.46 33.96 0.79
C ARG A 360 -1.96 35.34 0.32
N ARG A 361 -2.01 35.59 -0.99
CA ARG A 361 -1.60 36.87 -1.61
C ARG A 361 -2.45 38.05 -1.12
N ALA A 362 -3.76 37.86 -0.96
CA ALA A 362 -4.66 38.91 -0.47
C ALA A 362 -4.42 39.21 1.01
N LEU A 363 -4.28 38.16 1.84
CA LEU A 363 -4.02 38.29 3.28
C LEU A 363 -2.70 39.02 3.55
N ILE A 364 -1.60 38.59 2.92
CA ILE A 364 -0.29 39.25 3.07
C ILE A 364 -0.38 40.72 2.67
N LYS A 365 -0.94 41.01 1.49
CA LYS A 365 -1.09 42.39 1.01
C LYS A 365 -1.88 43.26 2.00
N GLN A 366 -2.93 42.72 2.60
CA GLN A 366 -3.76 43.46 3.56
C GLN A 366 -2.98 43.76 4.85
N PHE A 367 -2.42 42.75 5.52
CA PHE A 367 -1.82 42.93 6.84
C PHE A 367 -0.43 43.58 6.79
N SER A 368 0.33 43.42 5.70
CA SER A 368 1.61 44.12 5.53
C SER A 368 1.45 45.65 5.50
N GLY A 369 0.29 46.17 5.07
CA GLY A 369 -0.01 47.60 5.06
C GLY A 369 -0.42 48.19 6.42
N MET A 370 -0.67 47.36 7.44
CA MET A 370 -1.21 47.79 8.74
C MET A 370 -0.11 48.12 9.76
N SER A 371 -0.44 48.82 10.86
CA SER A 371 0.52 49.04 11.95
C SER A 371 0.79 47.76 12.73
N HIS A 372 1.94 47.66 13.40
CA HIS A 372 2.29 46.48 14.22
C HIS A 372 1.26 46.22 15.32
N GLU A 373 0.79 47.28 15.99
CA GLU A 373 -0.24 47.17 17.01
C GLU A 373 -1.57 46.64 16.47
N ASP A 374 -1.97 47.10 15.28
CA ASP A 374 -3.23 46.67 14.67
C ASP A 374 -3.19 45.20 14.27
N VAL A 375 -2.09 44.74 13.68
CA VAL A 375 -1.89 43.32 13.35
C VAL A 375 -1.90 42.47 14.63
N TYR A 376 -1.33 42.97 15.72
CA TYR A 376 -1.38 42.28 17.02
C TYR A 376 -2.82 42.08 17.50
N ARG A 377 -3.68 43.11 17.40
CA ARG A 377 -5.11 43.02 17.80
C ARG A 377 -5.86 41.95 17.01
N PHE A 378 -5.53 41.77 15.72
CA PHE A 378 -6.08 40.67 14.94
C PHE A 378 -5.61 39.31 15.46
N ALA A 379 -4.31 39.14 15.69
CA ALA A 379 -3.76 37.89 16.21
C ALA A 379 -4.33 37.54 17.61
N GLU A 380 -4.50 38.54 18.47
CA GLU A 380 -5.10 38.41 19.81
C GLU A 380 -6.57 37.96 19.71
N TYR A 381 -7.37 38.59 18.85
CA TYR A 381 -8.78 38.21 18.64
C TYR A 381 -8.93 36.79 18.08
N LEU A 382 -7.97 36.34 17.27
CA LEU A 382 -7.93 34.98 16.75
C LEU A 382 -7.36 33.96 17.75
N HIS A 383 -6.99 34.40 18.95
CA HIS A 383 -6.36 33.59 20.00
C HIS A 383 -5.01 32.96 19.56
N LEU A 384 -4.28 33.65 18.67
CA LEU A 384 -2.96 33.23 18.21
C LEU A 384 -1.85 33.71 19.15
N VAL A 385 -2.05 34.85 19.82
CA VAL A 385 -1.09 35.43 20.78
C VAL A 385 -1.79 35.68 22.12
N PRO A 386 -1.04 35.80 23.23
CA PRO A 386 -1.60 36.20 24.52
C PRO A 386 -2.23 37.59 24.47
N GLU A 387 -2.90 37.97 25.56
CA GLU A 387 -3.43 39.32 25.71
C GLU A 387 -2.32 40.38 25.60
N LYS A 388 -2.68 41.55 25.05
CA LYS A 388 -1.70 42.60 24.78
C LYS A 388 -1.06 43.13 26.05
N SER A 389 0.27 43.09 26.09
CA SER A 389 1.16 43.71 27.07
C SER A 389 2.37 44.29 26.33
N ASN A 390 3.14 45.18 26.96
CA ASN A 390 4.35 45.73 26.32
C ASN A 390 5.34 44.62 25.95
N GLU A 391 5.57 43.68 26.87
CA GLU A 391 6.43 42.52 26.64
C GLU A 391 5.93 41.62 25.50
N SER A 392 4.62 41.38 25.43
CA SER A 392 4.06 40.52 24.40
C SER A 392 4.04 41.18 23.02
N LEU A 393 3.90 42.51 22.93
CA LEU A 393 4.00 43.24 21.67
C LEU A 393 5.44 43.24 21.12
N GLU A 394 6.45 43.38 22.00
CA GLU A 394 7.87 43.32 21.62
C GLU A 394 8.31 41.90 21.21
N LYS A 395 7.75 40.87 21.84
CA LYS A 395 8.10 39.46 21.56
C LYS A 395 7.78 39.03 20.14
N TYR A 396 6.67 39.51 19.55
CA TYR A 396 6.20 39.08 18.24
C TYR A 396 6.34 40.19 17.20
N ALA A 397 7.31 40.05 16.31
CA ALA A 397 7.51 40.99 15.21
C ALA A 397 6.30 41.06 14.26
N LYS A 398 6.08 42.22 13.62
CA LYS A 398 4.96 42.42 12.70
C LYS A 398 4.89 41.35 11.60
N ASP A 399 6.01 41.09 10.92
CA ASP A 399 6.03 40.12 9.81
C ASP A 399 5.68 38.70 10.29
N PHE A 400 6.14 38.32 11.48
CA PHE A 400 5.77 37.06 12.12
C PHE A 400 4.26 36.95 12.37
N LEU A 401 3.63 38.03 12.87
CA LEU A 401 2.19 38.07 13.08
C LEU A 401 1.41 37.99 11.77
N VAL A 402 1.85 38.71 10.72
CA VAL A 402 1.27 38.66 9.38
C VAL A 402 1.27 37.23 8.85
N GLU A 403 2.40 36.54 8.94
CA GLU A 403 2.53 35.15 8.47
C GLU A 403 1.66 34.21 9.32
N THR A 404 1.64 34.38 10.65
CA THR A 404 0.83 33.55 11.55
C THR A 404 -0.68 33.68 11.25
N ILE A 405 -1.18 34.91 11.07
CA ILE A 405 -2.58 35.16 10.68
C ILE A 405 -2.86 34.55 9.30
N THR A 406 -1.93 34.73 8.37
CA THR A 406 -2.05 34.20 7.01
C THR A 406 -2.15 32.69 7.03
N LEU A 407 -1.28 31.99 7.75
CA LEU A 407 -1.33 30.53 7.89
C LEU A 407 -2.65 30.07 8.53
N ALA A 408 -3.17 30.79 9.52
CA ALA A 408 -4.42 30.43 10.17
C ALA A 408 -5.65 30.57 9.24
N CYS A 409 -5.63 31.51 8.28
CA CYS A 409 -6.79 31.90 7.48
C CYS A 409 -6.67 31.63 5.98
N GLU A 410 -5.49 31.23 5.47
CA GLU A 410 -5.30 30.98 4.04
C GLU A 410 -6.14 29.78 3.58
N ARG A 411 -6.71 29.91 2.37
CA ARG A 411 -7.42 28.83 1.70
C ARG A 411 -6.50 27.61 1.61
N ARG A 412 -7.03 26.49 2.07
CA ARG A 412 -6.37 25.20 1.97
C ARG A 412 -6.62 24.62 0.57
N PRO A 413 -5.57 24.20 -0.14
CA PRO A 413 -5.76 23.41 -1.34
C PRO A 413 -6.32 22.05 -0.93
N ASN A 414 -7.32 21.58 -1.67
CA ASN A 414 -7.89 20.25 -1.45
C ASN A 414 -6.80 19.20 -1.77
N GLN A 415 -6.51 18.31 -0.82
CA GLN A 415 -5.44 17.30 -0.94
C GLN A 415 -5.63 16.41 -2.18
N LEU A 416 -6.87 15.99 -2.43
CA LEU A 416 -7.21 15.18 -3.60
C LEU A 416 -7.01 15.94 -4.91
N THR A 417 -7.36 17.23 -4.94
CA THR A 417 -7.09 18.08 -6.12
C THR A 417 -5.59 18.21 -6.39
N GLN A 418 -4.78 18.43 -5.35
CA GLN A 418 -3.31 18.49 -5.51
C GLN A 418 -2.75 17.18 -6.06
N LEU A 419 -3.22 16.04 -5.56
CA LEU A 419 -2.81 14.73 -6.04
C LEU A 419 -3.21 14.52 -7.52
N ASN A 420 -4.43 14.92 -7.89
CA ASN A 420 -4.94 14.79 -9.26
C ASN A 420 -4.18 15.67 -10.25
N GLU A 421 -3.69 16.84 -9.80
CA GLU A 421 -2.87 17.76 -10.59
C GLU A 421 -1.38 17.33 -10.67
N LYS A 422 -0.95 16.30 -9.92
CA LYS A 422 0.43 15.79 -9.93
C LYS A 422 0.69 14.91 -11.16
N PRO A 423 1.80 15.08 -11.90
CA PRO A 423 2.23 14.13 -12.92
C PRO A 423 2.52 12.73 -12.33
N LEU A 424 2.28 11.69 -13.12
CA LEU A 424 2.59 10.30 -12.73
C LEU A 424 4.03 9.91 -13.06
N PHE A 425 4.57 10.46 -14.15
CA PHE A 425 5.95 10.21 -14.55
C PHE A 425 6.93 11.14 -13.84
N PRO A 426 8.11 10.63 -13.43
CA PRO A 426 9.16 11.49 -12.91
C PRO A 426 9.81 12.29 -14.06
N THR A 427 10.33 13.47 -13.71
CA THR A 427 11.09 14.35 -14.62
C THR A 427 12.54 14.43 -14.18
N GLU A 428 13.39 15.04 -14.99
CA GLU A 428 14.81 15.29 -14.68
C GLU A 428 15.04 15.97 -13.32
N LYS A 429 14.07 16.74 -12.83
CA LYS A 429 14.14 17.42 -11.53
C LYS A 429 14.04 16.48 -10.33
N VAL A 430 13.37 15.34 -10.49
CA VAL A 430 13.13 14.37 -9.41
C VAL A 430 14.08 13.18 -9.53
N ILE A 431 14.36 12.73 -10.78
CA ILE A 431 15.18 11.53 -11.04
C ILE A 431 16.57 11.64 -10.39
N TRP A 432 17.18 12.83 -10.40
CA TRP A 432 18.51 13.08 -9.84
C TRP A 432 18.49 13.93 -8.55
N ASP A 433 17.34 14.08 -7.88
CA ASP A 433 17.27 14.71 -6.54
C ASP A 433 17.62 13.67 -5.46
N GLU A 434 18.83 13.77 -4.90
CA GLU A 434 19.36 12.83 -3.92
C GLU A 434 18.65 12.88 -2.55
N ASN A 435 17.91 13.95 -2.24
CA ASN A 435 17.16 14.08 -0.96
C ASN A 435 15.93 13.18 -0.93
N VAL A 436 15.39 12.86 -2.11
CA VAL A 436 14.14 12.11 -2.28
C VAL A 436 14.39 10.77 -2.99
N VAL A 437 15.37 10.71 -3.90
CA VAL A 437 15.81 9.50 -4.63
C VAL A 437 17.29 9.23 -4.30
N PRO A 438 17.59 8.70 -3.10
CA PRO A 438 18.97 8.47 -2.68
C PRO A 438 19.67 7.43 -3.58
N TYR A 439 21.00 7.45 -3.61
CA TYR A 439 21.78 6.36 -4.20
C TYR A 439 21.71 5.10 -3.32
N GLU A 440 22.05 3.93 -3.88
CA GLU A 440 22.04 2.62 -3.20
C GLU A 440 22.87 2.60 -1.90
N HIS A 441 23.76 3.58 -1.71
CA HIS A 441 24.74 3.68 -0.63
C HIS A 441 24.30 4.61 0.52
N TYR A 442 23.00 4.87 0.68
CA TYR A 442 22.50 5.68 1.79
C TYR A 442 22.82 5.01 3.15
N SER A 443 23.54 5.72 4.02
CA SER A 443 24.05 5.17 5.28
C SER A 443 23.02 5.06 6.41
N GLY A 444 21.81 5.62 6.24
CA GLY A 444 20.82 5.69 7.31
C GLY A 444 21.09 6.78 8.36
N GLU A 445 22.11 7.61 8.17
CA GLU A 445 22.50 8.64 9.14
C GLU A 445 21.71 9.94 9.00
N GLY A 446 21.37 10.32 7.76
CA GLY A 446 20.62 11.54 7.46
C GLY A 446 19.12 11.43 7.74
N VAL A 447 18.38 12.50 7.44
CA VAL A 447 16.92 12.43 7.24
C VAL A 447 16.65 12.28 5.75
N LEU A 448 15.54 11.64 5.39
CA LEU A 448 14.99 11.72 4.03
C LEU A 448 13.59 12.31 4.12
N ALA A 449 13.20 13.14 3.15
CA ALA A 449 11.84 13.67 3.06
C ALA A 449 10.89 12.63 2.46
N LEU A 450 10.75 11.50 3.16
CA LEU A 450 9.99 10.33 2.74
C LEU A 450 8.92 9.98 3.77
N ASP A 451 7.77 9.53 3.28
CA ASP A 451 6.74 8.94 4.12
C ASP A 451 7.25 7.65 4.78
N LYS A 452 6.87 7.40 6.04
CA LYS A 452 7.23 6.17 6.74
C LYS A 452 6.05 5.19 6.75
N LEU A 453 6.33 3.93 6.43
CA LEU A 453 5.41 2.82 6.67
C LEU A 453 5.75 2.20 8.03
N ASN A 454 4.84 2.36 8.99
CA ASN A 454 4.93 1.74 10.31
C ASN A 454 3.61 0.95 10.55
N LEU A 455 3.24 0.73 11.80
CA LEU A 455 2.05 -0.03 12.17
C LEU A 455 0.73 0.73 11.97
N GLN A 456 0.72 2.06 12.10
CA GLN A 456 -0.49 2.87 12.12
C GLN A 456 -0.53 3.95 11.06
N PHE A 457 -1.73 4.24 10.55
CA PHE A 457 -1.99 5.28 9.55
C PHE A 457 -3.22 6.11 9.94
N LEU A 458 -3.17 7.44 9.78
CA LEU A 458 -4.24 8.33 10.23
C LEU A 458 -5.61 7.96 9.63
N THR A 459 -5.64 7.68 8.32
CA THR A 459 -6.83 7.33 7.54
C THR A 459 -6.44 6.44 6.36
N PHE A 460 -7.40 5.89 5.63
CA PHE A 460 -7.12 5.22 4.35
C PHE A 460 -6.48 6.16 3.32
N HIS A 461 -6.87 7.44 3.33
CA HIS A 461 -6.25 8.44 2.48
C HIS A 461 -4.76 8.59 2.78
N ASP A 462 -4.40 8.67 4.08
CA ASP A 462 -3.00 8.70 4.52
C ASP A 462 -2.25 7.43 4.06
N TYR A 463 -2.77 6.25 4.38
CA TYR A 463 -2.18 4.98 3.99
C TYR A 463 -1.90 4.91 2.48
N LEU A 464 -2.91 5.20 1.65
CA LEU A 464 -2.78 5.15 0.20
C LEU A 464 -1.83 6.24 -0.33
N LEU A 465 -1.83 7.44 0.26
CA LEU A 465 -0.94 8.52 -0.17
C LEU A 465 0.53 8.23 0.15
N ARG A 466 0.83 7.68 1.34
CA ARG A 466 2.20 7.24 1.67
C ARG A 466 2.68 6.17 0.71
N ASN A 467 1.84 5.16 0.44
CA ASN A 467 2.15 4.11 -0.53
C ASN A 467 2.32 4.68 -1.94
N PHE A 468 1.48 5.64 -2.36
CA PHE A 468 1.60 6.32 -3.65
C PHE A 468 2.97 7.02 -3.79
N ASN A 469 3.36 7.82 -2.79
CA ASN A 469 4.62 8.56 -2.83
C ASN A 469 5.82 7.63 -2.78
N LEU A 470 5.85 6.66 -1.86
CA LEU A 470 6.96 5.72 -1.74
C LEU A 470 7.15 4.88 -3.00
N PHE A 471 6.06 4.33 -3.54
CA PHE A 471 6.11 3.53 -4.75
C PHE A 471 6.54 4.37 -5.97
N GLN A 472 6.13 5.64 -6.04
CA GLN A 472 6.60 6.58 -7.06
C GLN A 472 8.12 6.78 -6.98
N LEU A 473 8.66 6.93 -5.78
CA LEU A 473 10.07 7.23 -5.56
C LEU A 473 10.97 6.00 -5.74
N GLU A 474 10.53 4.84 -5.27
CA GLU A 474 11.17 3.55 -5.55
C GLU A 474 11.24 3.30 -7.07
N SER A 475 10.11 3.48 -7.78
CA SER A 475 10.09 3.33 -9.23
C SER A 475 11.00 4.35 -9.92
N THR A 476 11.07 5.57 -9.40
CA THR A 476 11.97 6.62 -9.93
C THR A 476 13.44 6.25 -9.78
N TYR A 477 13.81 5.59 -8.67
CA TYR A 477 15.15 5.07 -8.47
C TYR A 477 15.53 4.04 -9.55
N GLU A 478 14.65 3.07 -9.84
CA GLU A 478 14.88 2.09 -10.91
C GLU A 478 14.98 2.77 -12.28
N ILE A 479 14.12 3.75 -12.55
CA ILE A 479 14.14 4.54 -13.80
C ILE A 479 15.48 5.28 -13.93
N ARG A 480 16.03 5.84 -12.84
CA ARG A 480 17.36 6.45 -12.86
C ARG A 480 18.41 5.43 -13.29
N GLN A 481 18.43 4.24 -12.68
CA GLN A 481 19.41 3.19 -13.01
C GLN A 481 19.31 2.79 -14.49
N ASP A 482 18.09 2.59 -14.99
CA ASP A 482 17.84 2.25 -16.39
C ASP A 482 18.33 3.36 -17.34
N LEU A 483 18.02 4.63 -17.03
CA LEU A 483 18.44 5.78 -17.85
C LEU A 483 19.95 5.97 -17.83
N GLU A 484 20.62 5.84 -16.67
CA GLU A 484 22.06 5.98 -16.57
C GLU A 484 22.80 4.87 -17.34
N ASP A 485 22.40 3.59 -17.20
CA ASP A 485 22.98 2.47 -17.97
C ASP A 485 22.80 2.69 -19.48
N VAL A 486 21.60 3.08 -19.91
CA VAL A 486 21.31 3.36 -21.32
C VAL A 486 22.17 4.50 -21.84
N LEU A 487 22.24 5.63 -21.14
CA LEU A 487 22.96 6.82 -21.61
C LEU A 487 24.48 6.59 -21.64
N PHE A 488 25.03 5.84 -20.68
CA PHE A 488 26.44 5.42 -20.73
C PHE A 488 26.72 4.50 -21.94
N ARG A 489 25.79 3.61 -22.31
CA ARG A 489 25.93 2.74 -23.50
C ARG A 489 25.80 3.50 -24.80
N MET A 490 24.89 4.48 -24.88
CA MET A 490 24.66 5.30 -26.07
C MET A 490 25.84 6.24 -26.38
N LYS A 491 26.66 6.59 -25.37
CA LYS A 491 27.87 7.41 -25.51
C LYS A 491 27.63 8.73 -26.27
N PRO A 492 26.90 9.69 -25.65
CA PRO A 492 26.62 10.99 -26.26
C PRO A 492 27.88 11.86 -26.33
N PHE A 493 28.33 12.16 -27.54
CA PHE A 493 29.47 13.05 -27.79
C PHE A 493 29.05 14.29 -28.55
N GLN A 494 29.80 15.37 -28.36
CA GLN A 494 29.61 16.60 -29.11
C GLN A 494 30.09 16.38 -30.55
N HIS A 495 29.27 16.76 -31.54
CA HIS A 495 29.67 16.74 -32.94
C HIS A 495 30.88 17.67 -33.18
N GLU A 496 31.77 17.30 -34.09
CA GLU A 496 33.03 18.03 -34.34
C GLU A 496 32.87 19.45 -34.91
N SER A 497 31.67 19.84 -35.34
CA SER A 497 31.44 21.06 -36.15
C SER A 497 30.05 21.67 -35.95
N LYS A 498 29.06 20.87 -35.60
CA LYS A 498 27.72 21.32 -35.22
C LYS A 498 27.57 21.31 -33.71
N ASN A 499 26.73 22.18 -33.17
CA ASN A 499 26.36 22.12 -31.76
C ASN A 499 25.27 21.05 -31.51
N GLU A 500 25.52 19.84 -31.98
CA GLU A 500 24.60 18.71 -31.94
C GLU A 500 25.24 17.55 -31.15
N THR A 501 24.40 16.72 -30.55
CA THR A 501 24.83 15.50 -29.85
C THR A 501 24.80 14.32 -30.81
N VAL A 502 25.90 13.58 -30.90
CA VAL A 502 26.05 12.37 -31.71
C VAL A 502 26.23 11.18 -30.78
N PHE A 503 25.43 10.14 -30.99
CA PHE A 503 25.54 8.90 -30.23
C PHE A 503 26.46 7.93 -30.97
N SER A 504 27.60 7.60 -30.35
CA SER A 504 28.59 6.67 -30.92
C SER A 504 28.36 5.21 -30.51
N GLY A 505 27.53 4.99 -29.49
CA GLY A 505 27.17 3.68 -28.97
C GLY A 505 25.74 3.28 -29.32
N TRP A 506 25.34 2.12 -28.80
CA TRP A 506 23.99 1.58 -28.97
C TRP A 506 23.52 0.93 -27.67
N ALA A 507 22.21 0.97 -27.43
CA ALA A 507 21.56 0.30 -26.32
C ALA A 507 20.36 -0.48 -26.83
N LYS A 508 20.17 -1.71 -26.34
CA LYS A 508 19.00 -2.54 -26.69
C LYS A 508 17.66 -1.88 -26.32
N MET A 509 17.68 -1.09 -25.24
CA MET A 509 16.53 -0.45 -24.62
C MET A 509 16.29 0.98 -25.10
N ALA A 510 17.12 1.52 -26.02
CA ALA A 510 16.93 2.88 -26.52
C ALA A 510 17.17 3.00 -28.02
N LEU A 511 16.43 3.93 -28.64
CA LEU A 511 16.57 4.29 -30.05
C LEU A 511 16.65 5.81 -30.19
N GLN A 512 17.35 6.25 -31.23
CA GLN A 512 17.36 7.66 -31.61
C GLN A 512 16.02 8.04 -32.23
N ILE A 513 15.52 9.21 -31.84
CA ILE A 513 14.27 9.75 -32.36
C ILE A 513 14.54 10.42 -33.71
N GLU A 514 13.86 9.97 -34.77
CA GLU A 514 13.92 10.65 -36.07
C GLU A 514 13.00 11.87 -36.09
N SER A 515 11.81 11.75 -35.51
CA SER A 515 10.90 12.86 -35.29
C SER A 515 9.91 12.55 -34.18
N PHE A 516 9.52 13.61 -33.45
CA PHE A 516 8.43 13.57 -32.49
C PHE A 516 7.50 14.76 -32.74
N GLN A 517 6.19 14.51 -32.77
CA GLN A 517 5.20 15.58 -32.99
C GLN A 517 3.97 15.35 -32.12
N ILE A 518 3.46 16.42 -31.50
CA ILE A 518 2.15 16.41 -30.86
C ILE A 518 1.07 16.34 -31.94
N SER A 519 0.22 15.34 -31.85
CA SER A 519 -0.85 15.08 -32.83
C SER A 519 -2.22 15.56 -32.36
N GLU A 520 -2.49 15.51 -31.06
CA GLU A 520 -3.78 15.89 -30.49
C GLU A 520 -3.61 16.43 -29.07
N VAL A 521 -4.28 17.54 -28.78
CA VAL A 521 -4.46 18.08 -27.43
C VAL A 521 -5.96 18.30 -27.25
N ALA A 522 -6.59 17.44 -26.45
CA ALA A 522 -8.01 17.52 -26.19
C ALA A 522 -8.33 18.66 -25.20
N LYS A 523 -9.56 19.20 -25.27
CA LYS A 523 -10.01 20.21 -24.30
C LYS A 523 -10.04 19.61 -22.88
N PRO A 524 -9.72 20.39 -21.83
CA PRO A 524 -9.90 19.98 -20.45
C PRO A 524 -11.34 19.57 -20.15
N ARG A 525 -11.52 18.63 -19.21
CA ARG A 525 -12.86 18.33 -18.67
C ARG A 525 -13.31 19.48 -17.76
N VAL A 526 -14.61 19.56 -17.50
CA VAL A 526 -15.17 20.60 -16.62
C VAL A 526 -14.56 20.49 -15.22
N GLY A 527 -13.92 21.57 -14.76
CA GLY A 527 -13.27 21.65 -13.45
C GLY A 527 -11.78 21.25 -13.44
N GLU A 528 -11.30 20.57 -14.48
CA GLU A 528 -9.88 20.23 -14.63
C GLU A 528 -9.12 21.36 -15.34
N LYS A 529 -7.87 21.59 -14.92
CA LYS A 529 -6.98 22.56 -15.57
C LYS A 529 -6.19 21.93 -16.72
N SER A 530 -5.91 20.64 -16.63
CA SER A 530 -5.13 19.89 -17.62
C SER A 530 -5.98 19.46 -18.82
N PRO A 531 -5.39 19.32 -20.02
CA PRO A 531 -6.05 18.65 -21.14
C PRO A 531 -6.59 17.27 -20.76
N ALA A 532 -7.68 16.84 -21.37
CA ALA A 532 -8.20 15.49 -21.09
C ALA A 532 -7.29 14.38 -21.65
N ILE A 533 -6.65 14.64 -22.79
CA ILE A 533 -5.78 13.71 -23.51
C ILE A 533 -4.71 14.53 -24.25
N VAL A 534 -3.47 14.03 -24.25
CA VAL A 534 -2.38 14.54 -25.08
C VAL A 534 -1.75 13.36 -25.82
N ARG A 535 -1.74 13.41 -27.16
CA ARG A 535 -1.17 12.36 -28.02
C ARG A 535 0.02 12.87 -28.81
N GLY A 536 1.08 12.07 -28.87
CA GLY A 536 2.23 12.28 -29.74
C GLY A 536 2.40 11.16 -30.76
N VAL A 537 3.10 11.46 -31.85
CA VAL A 537 3.60 10.46 -32.81
C VAL A 537 5.12 10.47 -32.76
N LEU A 538 5.67 9.32 -32.42
CA LEU A 538 7.10 9.04 -32.31
C LEU A 538 7.56 8.21 -33.51
N SER A 539 8.54 8.71 -34.27
CA SER A 539 9.17 7.96 -35.36
C SER A 539 10.59 7.54 -34.97
N VAL A 540 10.90 6.25 -35.08
CA VAL A 540 12.22 5.69 -34.76
C VAL A 540 12.69 4.70 -35.81
N ASN A 541 14.01 4.61 -35.97
CA ASN A 541 14.64 3.59 -36.78
C ASN A 541 14.97 2.36 -35.91
N VAL A 542 14.29 1.23 -36.13
CA VAL A 542 14.51 -0.01 -35.34
C VAL A 542 15.72 -0.82 -35.83
N GLY A 543 16.30 -0.43 -36.97
CA GLY A 543 17.44 -1.11 -37.57
C GLY A 543 17.14 -2.52 -38.08
N ARG A 544 18.22 -3.23 -38.44
CA ARG A 544 18.16 -4.54 -39.10
C ARG A 544 18.38 -5.74 -38.19
N ARG A 545 18.81 -5.52 -36.94
CA ARG A 545 19.10 -6.60 -36.00
C ARG A 545 17.78 -7.18 -35.47
N TRP A 546 17.47 -8.42 -35.86
CA TRP A 546 16.14 -9.02 -35.69
C TRP A 546 15.68 -9.14 -34.23
N ASP A 547 16.58 -9.49 -33.31
CA ASP A 547 16.26 -9.60 -31.88
C ASP A 547 15.80 -8.27 -31.28
N ILE A 548 16.49 -7.17 -31.58
CA ILE A 548 16.10 -5.82 -31.13
C ILE A 548 14.82 -5.39 -31.83
N ARG A 549 14.74 -5.58 -33.15
CA ARG A 549 13.57 -5.23 -33.95
C ARG A 549 12.31 -5.92 -33.44
N ALA A 550 12.36 -7.23 -33.22
CA ALA A 550 11.23 -8.01 -32.73
C ALA A 550 10.77 -7.53 -31.35
N GLU A 551 11.67 -7.13 -30.47
CA GLU A 551 11.30 -6.58 -29.16
C GLU A 551 10.60 -5.22 -29.26
N TRP A 552 11.12 -4.30 -30.09
CA TRP A 552 10.49 -2.99 -30.30
C TRP A 552 9.16 -3.09 -31.06
N GLU A 553 9.03 -3.99 -32.03
CA GLU A 553 7.78 -4.26 -32.74
C GLU A 553 6.75 -4.98 -31.85
N ASN A 554 7.17 -5.62 -30.75
CA ASN A 554 6.29 -6.30 -29.79
C ASN A 554 5.83 -5.44 -28.61
N MET A 555 6.17 -4.15 -28.59
CA MET A 555 5.61 -3.19 -27.64
C MET A 555 4.07 -3.21 -27.70
N ARG A 556 3.44 -3.30 -26.55
CA ARG A 556 1.98 -3.42 -26.37
C ARG A 556 1.38 -2.09 -25.91
N LYS A 557 0.05 -2.02 -25.93
CA LYS A 557 -0.65 -0.88 -25.38
C LYS A 557 -0.33 -0.76 -23.88
N HIS A 558 -0.12 0.47 -23.42
CA HIS A 558 0.25 0.81 -22.03
C HIS A 558 1.68 0.45 -21.61
N ASP A 559 2.53 -0.05 -22.51
CA ASP A 559 3.97 -0.08 -22.22
C ASP A 559 4.48 1.36 -22.04
N VAL A 560 5.24 1.60 -20.97
CA VAL A 560 5.79 2.93 -20.67
C VAL A 560 7.15 3.11 -21.34
N CYS A 561 7.33 4.27 -21.99
CA CYS A 561 8.60 4.74 -22.55
C CYS A 561 8.97 6.10 -21.94
N PHE A 562 10.25 6.46 -22.04
CA PHE A 562 10.78 7.76 -21.67
C PHE A 562 11.37 8.46 -22.89
N LEU A 563 10.89 9.67 -23.16
CA LEU A 563 11.44 10.61 -24.12
C LEU A 563 12.51 11.43 -23.41
N VAL A 564 13.73 11.43 -23.96
CA VAL A 564 14.90 12.03 -23.32
C VAL A 564 15.55 13.02 -24.28
N SER A 565 15.92 14.17 -23.74
CA SER A 565 16.80 15.14 -24.40
C SER A 565 18.15 15.12 -23.70
N CYS A 566 19.17 14.66 -24.41
CA CYS A 566 20.54 14.60 -23.92
C CYS A 566 21.43 15.57 -24.69
N ARG A 567 22.26 16.33 -23.97
CA ARG A 567 23.33 17.16 -24.54
C ARG A 567 24.70 16.61 -24.13
N ALA A 568 25.61 16.52 -25.08
CA ALA A 568 26.96 16.06 -24.80
C ALA A 568 27.81 17.14 -24.12
N LYS A 569 28.46 16.78 -23.01
CA LYS A 569 29.49 17.61 -22.35
C LYS A 569 30.91 17.32 -22.84
N GLN A 570 31.13 16.15 -23.43
CA GLN A 570 32.44 15.66 -23.83
C GLN A 570 32.57 15.60 -25.36
N SER A 571 33.78 15.89 -25.86
CA SER A 571 34.13 15.66 -27.26
C SER A 571 34.31 14.16 -27.53
N ALA A 572 34.31 13.76 -28.81
CA ALA A 572 34.41 12.37 -29.25
C ALA A 572 35.66 11.58 -28.76
N ARG A 573 36.62 12.24 -28.11
CA ARG A 573 37.82 11.62 -27.50
C ARG A 573 37.67 11.30 -26.01
N GLY A 574 36.56 11.72 -25.38
CA GLY A 574 36.28 11.48 -23.97
C GLY A 574 35.98 10.01 -23.65
N THR A 575 36.17 9.62 -22.38
CA THR A 575 35.77 8.30 -21.89
C THR A 575 34.82 8.47 -20.71
N PHE A 576 33.78 7.64 -20.67
CA PHE A 576 32.81 7.62 -19.57
C PHE A 576 33.28 6.66 -18.47
N ASP A 577 33.24 7.10 -17.21
CA ASP A 577 33.57 6.31 -16.03
C ASP A 577 32.35 6.22 -15.10
N ILE A 578 31.82 5.02 -14.93
CA ILE A 578 30.64 4.73 -14.10
C ILE A 578 30.87 5.10 -12.62
N ARG A 579 32.13 5.15 -12.17
CA ARG A 579 32.48 5.48 -10.77
C ARG A 579 32.41 6.97 -10.47
N LYS A 580 32.37 7.82 -11.49
CA LYS A 580 32.22 9.27 -11.34
C LYS A 580 30.74 9.63 -11.41
N LYS A 581 30.38 10.77 -10.82
CA LYS A 581 28.99 11.26 -10.83
C LYS A 581 28.46 11.35 -12.26
N PHE A 582 27.25 10.84 -12.50
CA PHE A 582 26.62 10.81 -13.82
C PHE A 582 26.43 12.22 -14.38
N SER A 583 25.90 13.15 -13.57
CA SER A 583 25.60 14.53 -13.95
C SER A 583 26.82 15.32 -14.44
N ASP A 584 28.02 14.93 -14.03
CA ASP A 584 29.26 15.62 -14.41
C ASP A 584 29.72 15.22 -15.82
N GLN A 585 29.27 14.06 -16.30
CA GLN A 585 29.73 13.46 -17.54
C GLN A 585 28.72 13.60 -18.69
N ILE A 586 27.43 13.49 -18.38
CA ILE A 586 26.33 13.54 -19.35
C ILE A 586 25.31 14.58 -18.88
N GLU A 587 24.90 15.47 -19.79
CA GLU A 587 23.82 16.43 -19.51
C GLU A 587 22.49 15.87 -19.99
N VAL A 588 21.56 15.67 -19.07
CA VAL A 588 20.16 15.37 -19.41
C VAL A 588 19.36 16.64 -19.16
N THR A 589 18.84 17.23 -20.24
CA THR A 589 18.09 18.50 -20.15
C THR A 589 16.62 18.27 -19.85
N SER A 590 16.05 17.16 -20.31
CA SER A 590 14.67 16.82 -20.02
C SER A 590 14.38 15.32 -20.14
N VAL A 591 13.45 14.86 -19.30
CA VAL A 591 12.90 13.50 -19.34
C VAL A 591 11.37 13.59 -19.24
N ARG A 592 10.64 12.98 -20.17
CA ARG A 592 9.17 12.87 -20.13
C ARG A 592 8.73 11.44 -20.38
N GLY A 593 7.85 10.91 -19.52
CA GLY A 593 7.24 9.60 -19.74
C GLY A 593 6.09 9.64 -20.73
N CYS A 594 5.86 8.53 -21.43
CA CYS A 594 4.71 8.33 -22.29
C CYS A 594 4.25 6.86 -22.27
N ASP A 595 2.95 6.63 -22.48
CA ASP A 595 2.39 5.30 -22.69
C ASP A 595 2.28 5.00 -24.18
N ILE A 596 2.63 3.80 -24.63
CA ILE A 596 2.33 3.36 -25.99
C ILE A 596 0.80 3.19 -26.15
N GLU A 597 0.18 3.92 -27.08
CA GLU A 597 -1.20 3.67 -27.52
C GLU A 597 -1.24 2.53 -28.54
N GLY A 598 -0.22 2.46 -29.40
CA GLY A 598 0.02 1.36 -30.33
C GLY A 598 0.92 1.79 -31.50
N MET A 599 1.27 0.83 -32.35
CA MET A 599 2.05 1.06 -33.55
C MET A 599 1.13 1.43 -34.72
N LEU A 600 1.58 2.35 -35.58
CA LEU A 600 0.86 2.75 -36.78
C LEU A 600 1.29 1.89 -37.97
N ASP A 601 0.32 1.58 -38.84
CA ASP A 601 0.59 0.97 -40.14
C ASP A 601 1.06 2.00 -41.18
N ASN A 602 1.26 1.54 -42.41
CA ASN A 602 1.70 2.40 -43.53
C ASN A 602 0.65 3.46 -43.90
N ASP A 603 -0.63 3.22 -43.57
CA ASP A 603 -1.74 4.13 -43.84
C ASP A 603 -1.99 5.11 -42.67
N GLY A 604 -1.21 5.00 -41.58
CA GLY A 604 -1.34 5.82 -40.38
C GLY A 604 -2.46 5.40 -39.45
N LEU A 605 -3.02 4.20 -39.62
CA LEU A 605 -4.02 3.61 -38.73
C LEU A 605 -3.36 2.81 -37.62
N LEU A 606 -4.02 2.75 -36.46
CA LEU A 606 -3.53 2.01 -35.31
C LEU A 606 -3.67 0.51 -35.55
N ILE A 607 -2.58 -0.23 -35.39
CA ILE A 607 -2.61 -1.71 -35.41
C ILE A 607 -3.19 -2.18 -34.07
N GLU A 608 -4.39 -2.77 -34.11
CA GLU A 608 -5.01 -3.33 -32.91
C GLU A 608 -4.28 -4.59 -32.43
N GLU A 609 -4.27 -4.81 -31.11
CA GLU A 609 -3.61 -5.98 -30.49
C GLU A 609 -4.14 -7.31 -31.03
N TYR A 610 -5.40 -7.35 -31.46
CA TYR A 610 -6.07 -8.54 -32.03
C TYR A 610 -5.61 -8.88 -33.46
N ASP A 611 -5.07 -7.90 -34.20
CA ASP A 611 -4.59 -8.06 -35.59
C ASP A 611 -3.06 -8.22 -35.68
N ASN A 612 -2.37 -8.24 -34.52
CA ASN A 612 -0.92 -8.13 -34.41
C ASN A 612 -0.14 -9.16 -35.26
N GLY A 613 -0.65 -10.39 -35.43
CA GLY A 613 0.04 -11.43 -36.19
C GLY A 613 0.01 -11.22 -37.71
N GLN A 614 -1.11 -10.73 -38.26
CA GLN A 614 -1.29 -10.60 -39.72
C GLN A 614 -0.79 -9.26 -40.25
N LYS A 615 -1.01 -8.17 -39.51
CA LYS A 615 -0.63 -6.81 -39.96
C LYS A 615 0.84 -6.47 -39.72
N LYS A 616 1.49 -6.97 -38.66
CA LYS A 616 2.94 -6.73 -38.43
C LYS A 616 3.82 -7.28 -39.55
N ASN A 617 3.42 -8.42 -40.12
CA ASN A 617 4.14 -9.06 -41.23
C ASN A 617 4.11 -8.24 -42.53
N GLN A 618 3.32 -7.16 -42.61
CA GLN A 618 3.16 -6.31 -43.79
C GLN A 618 3.90 -4.96 -43.70
N LEU A 619 4.58 -4.68 -42.57
CA LEU A 619 5.30 -3.41 -42.37
C LEU A 619 6.65 -3.40 -43.11
N THR A 620 6.78 -2.52 -44.10
CA THR A 620 8.00 -2.36 -44.90
C THR A 620 8.98 -1.35 -44.27
N GLY A 621 10.26 -1.42 -44.65
CA GLY A 621 11.29 -0.48 -44.18
C GLY A 621 11.78 -0.70 -42.73
N ASP A 622 12.69 0.17 -42.28
CA ASP A 622 13.34 0.12 -40.96
C ASP A 622 12.79 1.18 -39.98
N VAL A 623 11.88 2.04 -40.43
CA VAL A 623 11.23 3.06 -39.61
C VAL A 623 9.93 2.52 -39.04
N ARG A 624 9.67 2.80 -37.77
CA ARG A 624 8.42 2.50 -37.07
C ARG A 624 7.85 3.76 -36.46
N LYS A 625 6.53 3.92 -36.56
CA LYS A 625 5.79 5.03 -35.98
C LYS A 625 4.93 4.51 -34.84
N PHE A 626 5.10 5.08 -33.67
CA PHE A 626 4.32 4.76 -32.48
C PHE A 626 3.46 5.94 -32.11
N LYS A 627 2.17 5.69 -31.89
CA LYS A 627 1.29 6.67 -31.25
C LYS A 627 1.41 6.51 -29.74
N VAL A 628 1.64 7.62 -29.04
CA VAL A 628 1.92 7.62 -27.60
C VAL A 628 1.01 8.61 -26.88
N LEU A 629 0.68 8.30 -25.62
CA LEU A 629 -0.05 9.19 -24.71
C LEU A 629 0.95 9.85 -23.76
N LEU A 630 0.90 11.17 -23.67
CA LEU A 630 1.70 11.97 -22.73
C LEU A 630 0.89 12.25 -21.47
N ASP A 631 1.58 12.51 -20.35
CA ASP A 631 0.92 12.94 -19.12
C ASP A 631 0.33 14.37 -19.29
N PRO A 632 -1.00 14.54 -19.18
CA PRO A 632 -1.63 15.83 -19.42
C PRO A 632 -1.30 16.90 -18.37
N ASN A 633 -1.04 16.50 -17.12
CA ASN A 633 -0.63 17.42 -16.08
C ASN A 633 0.77 17.96 -16.36
N GLN A 634 1.70 17.07 -16.76
CA GLN A 634 3.05 17.46 -17.12
C GLN A 634 3.04 18.38 -18.35
N TYR A 635 2.24 18.05 -19.37
CA TYR A 635 2.08 18.90 -20.55
C TYR A 635 1.58 20.31 -20.20
N ARG A 636 0.57 20.43 -19.34
CA ARG A 636 0.10 21.73 -18.84
C ARG A 636 1.22 22.52 -18.17
N ILE A 637 1.94 21.89 -17.24
CA ILE A 637 3.04 22.53 -16.49
C ILE A 637 4.15 23.00 -17.45
N ASP A 638 4.49 22.19 -18.44
CA ASP A 638 5.51 22.55 -19.44
C ASP A 638 5.05 23.77 -20.27
N MET A 639 3.81 23.78 -20.76
CA MET A 639 3.26 24.90 -21.54
C MET A 639 3.08 26.18 -20.71
N GLU A 640 2.70 26.07 -19.44
CA GLU A 640 2.66 27.20 -18.50
C GLU A 640 4.06 27.80 -18.31
N ASN A 641 5.10 26.96 -18.15
CA ASN A 641 6.48 27.47 -18.05
C ASN A 641 6.92 28.16 -19.34
N VAL A 642 6.58 27.62 -20.52
CA VAL A 642 6.87 28.28 -21.80
C VAL A 642 6.21 29.67 -21.86
N ALA A 643 4.93 29.76 -21.50
CA ALA A 643 4.18 31.01 -21.55
C ALA A 643 4.65 32.06 -20.51
N GLU A 644 4.93 31.64 -19.28
CA GLU A 644 5.25 32.55 -18.17
C GLU A 644 6.74 32.89 -18.08
N LYS A 645 7.63 31.92 -18.37
CA LYS A 645 9.08 32.05 -18.17
C LYS A 645 9.86 32.13 -19.48
N GLY A 646 9.21 31.92 -20.64
CA GLY A 646 9.87 31.97 -21.95
C GLY A 646 10.92 30.86 -22.15
N VAL A 647 10.77 29.72 -21.47
CA VAL A 647 11.65 28.55 -21.66
C VAL A 647 11.37 27.86 -23.00
N GLU A 648 12.37 27.13 -23.53
CA GLU A 648 12.25 26.34 -24.76
C GLU A 648 11.18 25.25 -24.62
N ASP A 649 10.41 25.02 -25.69
CA ASP A 649 9.40 23.96 -25.73
C ASP A 649 10.05 22.57 -25.79
N VAL A 650 9.99 21.87 -24.66
CA VAL A 650 10.62 20.58 -24.43
C VAL A 650 10.20 19.52 -25.46
N TYR A 651 8.97 19.59 -25.99
CA TYR A 651 8.43 18.58 -26.91
C TYR A 651 9.10 18.56 -28.28
N TYR A 652 9.91 19.57 -28.60
CA TYR A 652 10.73 19.62 -29.83
C TYR A 652 12.21 19.28 -29.61
N THR A 653 12.60 18.97 -28.37
CA THR A 653 14.02 18.79 -28.00
C THR A 653 14.46 17.32 -27.92
N PHE A 654 13.52 16.38 -27.89
CA PHE A 654 13.83 14.97 -27.65
C PHE A 654 14.68 14.36 -28.75
N ASN A 655 15.74 13.65 -28.35
CA ASN A 655 16.65 12.98 -29.28
C ASN A 655 16.80 11.47 -29.01
N LEU A 656 16.27 10.98 -27.89
CA LEU A 656 16.23 9.55 -27.55
C LEU A 656 14.86 9.12 -27.02
N VAL A 657 14.45 7.89 -27.36
CA VAL A 657 13.40 7.16 -26.65
C VAL A 657 14.03 5.97 -25.94
N VAL A 658 13.65 5.77 -24.68
CA VAL A 658 14.08 4.65 -23.84
C VAL A 658 12.86 3.84 -23.43
N ARG A 659 12.83 2.55 -23.75
CA ARG A 659 11.83 1.61 -23.22
C ARG A 659 12.39 0.91 -21.98
N ARG A 660 11.52 0.35 -21.14
CA ARG A 660 11.89 -0.50 -20.00
C ARG A 660 11.41 -1.94 -20.22
N ASP A 661 11.82 -2.87 -19.37
CA ASP A 661 11.32 -4.25 -19.40
C ASP A 661 9.84 -4.28 -18.96
N SER A 662 8.93 -4.73 -19.83
CA SER A 662 7.49 -4.77 -19.54
C SER A 662 7.15 -5.54 -18.25
N LYS A 663 7.99 -6.46 -17.77
CA LYS A 663 7.77 -7.18 -16.51
C LYS A 663 7.93 -6.31 -15.26
N THR A 664 8.80 -5.31 -15.30
CA THR A 664 9.10 -4.40 -14.18
C THR A 664 8.55 -3.00 -14.40
N ASN A 665 7.90 -2.76 -15.54
CA ASN A 665 7.47 -1.44 -15.98
C ASN A 665 5.96 -1.18 -15.80
N ASN A 666 5.42 -1.56 -14.64
CA ASN A 666 4.00 -1.36 -14.30
C ASN A 666 3.76 -0.15 -13.40
N PHE A 667 4.79 0.63 -13.07
CA PHE A 667 4.70 1.62 -12.00
C PHE A 667 3.59 2.66 -12.21
N LYS A 668 3.47 3.19 -13.44
CA LYS A 668 2.47 4.20 -13.77
C LYS A 668 1.06 3.66 -13.62
N ALA A 669 0.82 2.41 -14.00
CA ALA A 669 -0.49 1.77 -13.85
C ALA A 669 -0.86 1.64 -12.37
N VAL A 670 0.09 1.20 -11.53
CA VAL A 670 -0.11 1.11 -10.07
C VAL A 670 -0.39 2.48 -9.47
N LEU A 671 0.40 3.51 -9.80
CA LEU A 671 0.19 4.88 -9.33
C LEU A 671 -1.17 5.43 -9.78
N GLN A 672 -1.56 5.18 -11.02
CA GLN A 672 -2.86 5.56 -11.55
C GLN A 672 -3.99 4.87 -10.76
N THR A 673 -3.89 3.57 -10.50
CA THR A 673 -4.87 2.83 -9.70
C THR A 673 -4.97 3.36 -8.27
N ILE A 674 -3.85 3.65 -7.60
CA ILE A 674 -3.86 4.22 -6.25
C ILE A 674 -4.52 5.61 -6.26
N ARG A 675 -4.23 6.45 -7.25
CA ARG A 675 -4.89 7.76 -7.42
C ARG A 675 -6.39 7.61 -7.68
N GLU A 676 -6.80 6.68 -8.53
CA GLU A 676 -8.21 6.40 -8.79
C GLU A 676 -8.92 5.94 -7.50
N LEU A 677 -8.30 5.05 -6.72
CA LEU A 677 -8.82 4.63 -5.42
C LEU A 677 -8.99 5.81 -4.47
N LEU A 678 -8.01 6.71 -4.38
CA LEU A 678 -8.08 7.93 -3.56
C LEU A 678 -9.22 8.89 -3.95
N ASN A 679 -9.75 8.78 -5.18
CA ASN A 679 -10.92 9.53 -5.65
C ASN A 679 -12.25 8.79 -5.38
N THR A 680 -12.21 7.58 -4.82
CA THR A 680 -13.39 6.83 -4.38
C THR A 680 -13.55 6.93 -2.87
N GLU A 681 -14.71 6.50 -2.34
CA GLU A 681 -14.92 6.39 -0.89
C GLU A 681 -14.12 5.25 -0.23
N CYS A 682 -13.31 4.49 -1.01
CA CYS A 682 -12.50 3.35 -0.54
C CYS A 682 -13.28 2.43 0.41
N VAL A 683 -14.43 1.94 -0.05
CA VAL A 683 -15.31 1.08 0.77
C VAL A 683 -14.62 -0.28 0.99
N VAL A 684 -14.10 -0.45 2.21
CA VAL A 684 -13.64 -1.74 2.74
C VAL A 684 -14.65 -2.25 3.78
N PRO A 685 -14.67 -3.56 4.09
CA PRO A 685 -15.53 -4.06 5.16
C PRO A 685 -15.21 -3.40 6.51
N ASP A 686 -16.22 -2.95 7.24
CA ASP A 686 -16.06 -2.22 8.51
C ASP A 686 -15.19 -2.97 9.54
N TRP A 687 -15.30 -4.30 9.58
CA TRP A 687 -14.52 -5.16 10.47
C TRP A 687 -13.04 -5.29 10.10
N LEU A 688 -12.63 -4.78 8.93
CA LEU A 688 -11.24 -4.79 8.44
C LEU A 688 -10.59 -3.40 8.52
N THR A 689 -11.39 -2.34 8.60
CA THR A 689 -10.93 -0.94 8.62
C THR A 689 -9.88 -0.68 9.69
N ASP A 690 -10.21 -0.95 10.95
CA ASP A 690 -9.30 -0.69 12.07
C ASP A 690 -8.04 -1.55 11.99
N VAL A 691 -8.18 -2.81 11.54
CA VAL A 691 -7.05 -3.74 11.38
C VAL A 691 -6.06 -3.25 10.32
N ILE A 692 -6.52 -2.73 9.17
CA ILE A 692 -5.63 -2.17 8.15
C ILE A 692 -4.94 -0.89 8.64
N LEU A 693 -5.67 -0.04 9.37
CA LEU A 693 -5.11 1.21 9.89
C LEU A 693 -4.25 1.01 11.14
N GLY A 694 -4.15 -0.22 11.66
CA GLY A 694 -3.36 -0.57 12.84
C GLY A 694 -3.97 -0.14 14.18
N TYR A 695 -5.28 0.13 14.19
CA TYR A 695 -6.02 0.53 15.38
C TYR A 695 -6.75 -0.66 16.03
N GLY A 696 -7.12 -0.48 17.29
CA GLY A 696 -7.98 -1.43 18.01
C GLY A 696 -7.31 -2.77 18.33
N GLU A 697 -8.14 -3.78 18.57
CA GLU A 697 -7.69 -5.13 18.89
C GLU A 697 -7.31 -5.89 17.61
N PRO A 698 -6.09 -6.45 17.49
CA PRO A 698 -5.63 -7.13 16.29
C PRO A 698 -6.48 -8.34 15.87
N ASN A 699 -7.15 -8.99 16.82
CA ASN A 699 -7.98 -10.18 16.59
C ASN A 699 -9.45 -9.87 16.30
N SER A 700 -9.83 -8.59 16.18
CA SER A 700 -11.22 -8.16 15.96
C SER A 700 -11.84 -8.70 14.66
N ALA A 701 -11.02 -8.94 13.63
CA ALA A 701 -11.42 -9.53 12.36
C ALA A 701 -11.43 -11.08 12.35
N HIS A 702 -11.04 -11.74 13.44
CA HIS A 702 -11.05 -13.19 13.53
C HIS A 702 -12.49 -13.73 13.58
N TYR A 703 -12.76 -14.87 12.94
CA TYR A 703 -14.12 -15.43 12.83
C TYR A 703 -14.82 -15.58 14.19
N SER A 704 -14.08 -15.90 15.26
CA SER A 704 -14.64 -16.08 16.60
C SER A 704 -15.21 -14.78 17.20
N GLN A 705 -14.70 -13.62 16.79
CA GLN A 705 -15.17 -12.32 17.26
C GLN A 705 -16.36 -11.80 16.43
N LEU A 706 -16.50 -12.28 15.19
CA LEU A 706 -17.56 -11.82 14.29
C LEU A 706 -18.92 -12.44 14.62
N SER A 707 -19.99 -11.65 14.46
CA SER A 707 -21.37 -12.14 14.60
C SER A 707 -21.83 -13.00 13.42
N SER A 708 -21.11 -12.94 12.30
CA SER A 708 -21.42 -13.66 11.06
C SER A 708 -20.83 -15.07 10.97
N ALA A 709 -20.15 -15.56 12.02
CA ALA A 709 -19.60 -16.91 12.04
C ALA A 709 -20.69 -17.97 11.80
N ILE A 710 -20.37 -18.96 10.97
CA ILE A 710 -21.29 -19.99 10.51
C ILE A 710 -21.09 -21.25 11.37
N PRO A 711 -22.10 -21.69 12.15
CA PRO A 711 -21.94 -22.82 13.05
C PRO A 711 -21.82 -24.17 12.36
N GLU A 712 -22.40 -24.34 11.17
CA GLU A 712 -22.43 -25.61 10.45
C GLU A 712 -21.90 -25.44 9.03
N LEU A 713 -20.87 -26.22 8.67
CA LEU A 713 -20.16 -26.13 7.40
C LEU A 713 -20.01 -27.50 6.75
N ASP A 714 -20.11 -27.57 5.42
CA ASP A 714 -19.81 -28.77 4.65
C ASP A 714 -18.31 -28.83 4.34
N PHE A 715 -17.57 -29.72 4.98
CA PHE A 715 -16.13 -29.88 4.75
C PHE A 715 -15.82 -30.72 3.52
N ASN A 716 -16.85 -31.20 2.80
CA ASN A 716 -16.71 -31.97 1.57
C ASN A 716 -15.65 -33.10 1.69
N ASP A 717 -14.62 -33.07 0.84
CA ASP A 717 -13.53 -34.03 0.75
C ASP A 717 -12.30 -33.66 1.60
N THR A 718 -12.42 -32.67 2.50
CA THR A 718 -11.31 -32.25 3.39
C THR A 718 -10.79 -33.41 4.24
N PHE A 719 -11.66 -34.31 4.69
CA PHE A 719 -11.29 -35.45 5.52
C PHE A 719 -11.31 -36.75 4.73
N VAL A 720 -10.17 -37.44 4.66
CA VAL A 720 -10.06 -38.79 4.05
C VAL A 720 -10.89 -39.88 4.76
N SER A 721 -11.18 -39.73 6.06
CA SER A 721 -11.96 -40.68 6.86
C SER A 721 -12.59 -40.03 8.09
N TYR A 722 -13.53 -40.73 8.75
CA TYR A 722 -14.09 -40.29 10.03
C TYR A 722 -13.02 -40.18 11.12
N GLU A 723 -12.07 -41.13 11.17
CA GLU A 723 -10.94 -41.11 12.12
C GLU A 723 -10.07 -39.88 11.94
N HIS A 724 -9.81 -39.49 10.68
CA HIS A 724 -9.12 -38.25 10.38
C HIS A 724 -9.92 -37.05 10.92
N ALA A 725 -11.22 -36.96 10.61
CA ALA A 725 -12.06 -35.86 11.11
C ALA A 725 -12.11 -35.79 12.65
N ALA A 726 -12.17 -36.93 13.33
CA ALA A 726 -12.19 -37.00 14.78
C ALA A 726 -10.86 -36.55 15.43
N ASN A 727 -9.73 -36.88 14.79
CA ASN A 727 -8.39 -36.51 15.28
C ASN A 727 -7.98 -35.06 14.93
N SER A 728 -8.73 -34.38 14.07
CA SER A 728 -8.39 -33.04 13.58
C SER A 728 -8.76 -31.89 14.51
N PHE A 729 -9.54 -32.14 15.58
CA PHE A 729 -10.00 -31.12 16.51
C PHE A 729 -9.58 -31.42 17.97
N PRO A 730 -8.29 -31.24 18.31
CA PRO A 730 -7.81 -31.50 19.66
C PRO A 730 -8.54 -30.63 20.70
N GLY A 731 -9.00 -31.25 21.78
CA GLY A 731 -9.71 -30.56 22.88
C GLY A 731 -11.22 -30.39 22.69
N TYR A 732 -11.80 -30.91 21.60
CA TYR A 732 -13.25 -30.99 21.40
C TYR A 732 -13.79 -32.40 21.62
N LYS A 733 -15.02 -32.50 22.09
CA LYS A 733 -15.79 -33.75 22.12
C LYS A 733 -16.44 -33.96 20.76
N ILE A 734 -16.05 -35.04 20.06
CA ILE A 734 -16.58 -35.36 18.73
C ILE A 734 -17.75 -36.35 18.86
N VAL A 735 -18.88 -36.03 18.22
CA VAL A 735 -20.07 -36.89 18.19
C VAL A 735 -20.48 -37.10 16.73
N CYS A 736 -20.57 -38.35 16.27
CA CYS A 736 -21.15 -38.65 14.96
C CYS A 736 -22.68 -38.76 15.08
N THR A 737 -23.41 -38.21 14.11
CA THR A 737 -24.87 -38.34 14.06
C THR A 737 -25.33 -39.70 13.52
N GLU A 738 -24.45 -40.45 12.85
CA GLU A 738 -24.72 -41.77 12.29
C GLU A 738 -24.10 -42.85 13.19
N GLU A 739 -24.90 -43.80 13.66
CA GLU A 739 -24.44 -44.88 14.54
C GLU A 739 -23.78 -46.03 13.76
N ASP A 740 -24.17 -46.22 12.49
CA ASP A 740 -23.62 -47.26 11.63
C ASP A 740 -22.23 -46.87 11.10
N LYS A 741 -21.18 -47.51 11.65
CA LYS A 741 -19.78 -47.28 11.25
C LYS A 741 -19.55 -47.47 9.75
N ALA A 742 -20.29 -48.34 9.07
CA ALA A 742 -20.12 -48.55 7.63
C ALA A 742 -20.56 -47.33 6.79
N LYS A 743 -21.40 -46.45 7.36
CA LYS A 743 -21.91 -45.24 6.72
C LYS A 743 -21.19 -43.96 7.16
N GLN A 744 -20.22 -44.06 8.08
CA GLN A 744 -19.37 -42.96 8.52
C GLN A 744 -18.26 -42.65 7.49
N VAL A 745 -18.67 -42.44 6.24
CA VAL A 745 -17.77 -42.17 5.11
C VAL A 745 -17.90 -40.72 4.65
N PRO A 746 -16.81 -40.09 4.17
CA PRO A 746 -16.86 -38.73 3.64
C PRO A 746 -17.74 -38.65 2.39
N PRO A 747 -18.31 -37.47 2.07
CA PRO A 747 -18.06 -36.16 2.69
C PRO A 747 -18.76 -35.94 4.04
N PHE A 748 -18.23 -35.01 4.83
CA PHE A 748 -18.74 -34.70 6.17
C PHE A 748 -19.19 -33.24 6.31
N ARG A 749 -20.36 -33.05 6.91
CA ARG A 749 -20.79 -31.76 7.46
C ARG A 749 -20.44 -31.70 8.93
N VAL A 750 -19.88 -30.58 9.36
CA VAL A 750 -19.35 -30.38 10.71
C VAL A 750 -20.05 -29.20 11.35
N LYS A 751 -20.64 -29.42 12.53
CA LYS A 751 -21.34 -28.41 13.32
C LYS A 751 -20.56 -28.12 14.60
N PHE A 752 -20.21 -26.85 14.79
CA PHE A 752 -19.45 -26.29 15.91
C PHE A 752 -20.39 -25.63 16.92
N GLN A 753 -20.53 -26.25 18.09
CA GLN A 753 -21.50 -25.80 19.09
C GLN A 753 -21.08 -24.47 19.78
N ASP A 754 -19.79 -24.18 19.82
CA ASP A 754 -19.21 -22.94 20.36
C ASP A 754 -19.53 -21.70 19.51
N LEU A 755 -19.91 -21.90 18.24
CA LEU A 755 -20.31 -20.82 17.33
C LEU A 755 -21.82 -20.55 17.33
N GLU A 756 -22.65 -21.37 17.99
CA GLU A 756 -24.09 -21.13 18.10
C GLU A 756 -24.39 -19.98 19.08
N LYS A 757 -24.76 -18.81 18.55
CA LYS A 757 -25.21 -17.65 19.34
C LYS A 757 -26.73 -17.69 19.55
N ASN A 758 -27.23 -18.60 20.39
CA ASN A 758 -28.63 -18.62 20.82
C ASN A 758 -28.81 -17.89 22.17
N PRO A 759 -29.45 -16.70 22.21
CA PRO A 759 -29.63 -15.93 23.45
C PRO A 759 -30.61 -16.54 24.46
N SER A 760 -31.32 -17.62 24.09
CA SER A 760 -32.39 -18.22 24.90
C SER A 760 -31.97 -19.42 25.75
N VAL A 761 -30.73 -19.92 25.63
CA VAL A 761 -30.26 -21.11 26.36
C VAL A 761 -28.83 -20.88 26.87
N GLU A 762 -28.66 -20.73 28.19
CA GLU A 762 -27.33 -20.79 28.82
C GLU A 762 -26.80 -22.23 28.73
N MET A 763 -25.93 -22.48 27.75
CA MET A 763 -25.22 -23.76 27.63
C MET A 763 -24.09 -23.87 28.65
N LYS A 764 -23.97 -25.04 29.31
CA LYS A 764 -22.82 -25.36 30.17
C LYS A 764 -21.53 -25.34 29.36
N GLU A 765 -20.43 -24.86 29.96
CA GLU A 765 -19.11 -24.74 29.29
C GLU A 765 -18.61 -26.04 28.67
N ALA A 766 -18.89 -27.19 29.29
CA ALA A 766 -18.52 -28.50 28.77
C ALA A 766 -19.25 -28.86 27.46
N ASP A 767 -20.49 -28.40 27.30
CA ASP A 767 -21.31 -28.69 26.11
C ASP A 767 -20.95 -27.78 24.93
N LYS A 768 -20.39 -26.59 25.21
CA LYS A 768 -19.89 -25.65 24.17
C LYS A 768 -18.74 -26.23 23.35
N LYS A 769 -17.89 -27.09 23.93
CA LYS A 769 -16.77 -27.74 23.22
C LYS A 769 -17.17 -29.08 22.58
N THR A 770 -18.35 -29.13 21.97
CA THR A 770 -18.85 -30.31 21.24
C THR A 770 -18.91 -30.02 19.75
N ILE A 771 -18.47 -30.98 18.94
CA ILE A 771 -18.58 -30.94 17.48
C ILE A 771 -19.42 -32.12 17.02
N TYR A 772 -20.43 -31.85 16.20
CA TYR A 772 -21.23 -32.89 15.56
C TYR A 772 -20.77 -33.11 14.12
N ILE A 773 -20.52 -34.35 13.75
CA ILE A 773 -20.11 -34.75 12.41
C ILE A 773 -21.22 -35.59 11.76
N THR A 774 -21.72 -35.11 10.63
CA THR A 774 -22.80 -35.71 9.86
C THR A 774 -22.28 -36.17 8.49
N PRO A 775 -22.26 -37.48 8.18
CA PRO A 775 -21.96 -37.97 6.84
C PRO A 775 -23.00 -37.48 5.82
N VAL A 776 -22.55 -37.04 4.64
CA VAL A 776 -23.41 -36.47 3.59
C VAL A 776 -23.39 -37.36 2.34
N ILE A 777 -24.56 -37.82 1.90
CA ILE A 777 -24.70 -38.60 0.67
C ILE A 777 -24.92 -37.66 -0.53
N ARG A 778 -23.91 -37.52 -1.39
CA ARG A 778 -24.02 -36.79 -2.67
C ARG A 778 -24.74 -37.67 -3.70
N LYS A 779 -25.90 -37.24 -4.20
CA LYS A 779 -26.62 -37.94 -5.27
C LYS A 779 -25.90 -37.74 -6.61
N ALA A 780 -25.79 -38.79 -7.41
CA ALA A 780 -25.27 -38.70 -8.77
C ALA A 780 -26.13 -37.71 -9.59
N VAL A 781 -25.47 -36.82 -10.31
CA VAL A 781 -26.09 -35.81 -11.20
C VAL A 781 -26.24 -36.37 -12.62
N THR A 782 -25.58 -37.48 -12.92
CA THR A 782 -25.50 -38.09 -14.24
C THR A 782 -25.59 -39.62 -14.13
N PRO A 783 -26.22 -40.30 -15.11
CA PRO A 783 -26.26 -41.77 -15.14
C PRO A 783 -24.95 -42.40 -15.64
N TYR A 784 -24.06 -41.60 -16.23
CA TYR A 784 -22.72 -42.02 -16.60
C TYR A 784 -21.83 -42.19 -15.37
N GLU A 785 -20.92 -43.17 -15.38
CA GLU A 785 -19.93 -43.33 -14.31
C GLU A 785 -19.10 -42.04 -14.19
N TYR A 786 -19.26 -41.37 -13.05
CA TYR A 786 -18.55 -40.14 -12.73
C TYR A 786 -17.99 -40.27 -11.32
N THR A 787 -16.67 -40.42 -11.23
CA THR A 787 -15.94 -40.35 -9.97
C THR A 787 -15.40 -38.92 -9.84
N PRO A 788 -15.96 -38.08 -8.95
CA PRO A 788 -15.41 -36.76 -8.71
C PRO A 788 -13.98 -36.91 -8.19
N ASN A 789 -13.09 -36.04 -8.64
CA ASN A 789 -11.74 -36.00 -8.11
C ASN A 789 -11.81 -35.58 -6.64
N ARG A 790 -11.22 -36.37 -5.76
CA ARG A 790 -11.22 -36.11 -4.32
C ARG A 790 -9.82 -35.80 -3.84
N ASN A 791 -9.73 -34.88 -2.89
CA ASN A 791 -8.52 -34.67 -2.12
C ASN A 791 -8.05 -35.97 -1.46
N GLN A 792 -6.74 -36.20 -1.49
CA GLN A 792 -6.07 -37.34 -0.86
C GLN A 792 -5.17 -36.91 0.30
N VAL A 793 -5.03 -35.61 0.55
CA VAL A 793 -4.16 -35.07 1.59
C VAL A 793 -4.81 -35.27 2.96
N GLN A 794 -4.09 -35.95 3.85
CA GLN A 794 -4.45 -36.04 5.26
C GLN A 794 -3.91 -34.80 6.00
N PHE A 795 -4.74 -33.77 6.10
CA PHE A 795 -4.37 -32.51 6.75
C PHE A 795 -4.10 -32.68 8.26
N THR A 796 -3.16 -31.90 8.77
CA THR A 796 -2.89 -31.85 10.23
C THR A 796 -3.96 -31.02 10.95
N PRO A 797 -4.13 -31.16 12.28
CA PRO A 797 -5.07 -30.33 13.04
C PRO A 797 -4.88 -28.81 12.84
N GLN A 798 -3.63 -28.35 12.71
CA GLN A 798 -3.34 -26.94 12.44
C GLN A 798 -3.77 -26.50 11.04
N GLN A 799 -3.58 -27.36 10.04
CA GLN A 799 -4.07 -27.11 8.67
C GLN A 799 -5.60 -27.14 8.61
N ILE A 800 -6.25 -28.03 9.37
CA ILE A 800 -7.71 -28.06 9.48
C ILE A 800 -8.25 -26.80 10.16
N GLU A 801 -7.58 -26.27 11.18
CA GLU A 801 -7.96 -24.97 11.76
C GLU A 801 -7.80 -23.83 10.73
N ALA A 802 -6.73 -23.84 9.92
CA ALA A 802 -6.57 -22.87 8.85
C ALA A 802 -7.66 -22.99 7.77
N ILE A 803 -8.06 -24.22 7.39
CA ILE A 803 -9.16 -24.46 6.45
C ILE A 803 -10.50 -24.01 7.05
N LYS A 804 -10.78 -24.37 8.30
CA LYS A 804 -11.98 -23.93 9.04
C LYS A 804 -12.04 -22.41 9.09
N SER A 805 -10.96 -21.74 9.49
CA SER A 805 -10.89 -20.28 9.54
C SER A 805 -11.09 -19.65 8.16
N GLY A 806 -10.46 -20.21 7.11
CA GLY A 806 -10.58 -19.72 5.73
C GLY A 806 -11.97 -19.91 5.10
N MET A 807 -12.77 -20.85 5.60
CA MET A 807 -14.18 -21.01 5.22
C MET A 807 -15.11 -20.04 5.95
N GLN A 808 -14.68 -19.47 7.07
CA GLN A 808 -15.50 -18.53 7.85
C GLN A 808 -15.36 -17.10 7.32
N PRO A 809 -16.38 -16.24 7.53
CA PRO A 809 -16.21 -14.81 7.33
C PRO A 809 -15.13 -14.24 8.25
N GLY A 810 -14.31 -13.31 7.75
CA GLY A 810 -13.29 -12.60 8.50
C GLY A 810 -11.91 -12.62 7.85
N LEU A 811 -10.89 -12.25 8.61
CA LEU A 811 -9.48 -12.30 8.19
C LEU A 811 -8.82 -13.58 8.72
N THR A 812 -8.29 -14.40 7.81
CA THR A 812 -7.49 -15.58 8.13
C THR A 812 -6.05 -15.36 7.70
N MET A 813 -5.12 -15.34 8.65
CA MET A 813 -3.69 -15.22 8.38
C MET A 813 -3.00 -16.56 8.67
N VAL A 814 -2.46 -17.20 7.63
CA VAL A 814 -1.77 -18.49 7.73
C VAL A 814 -0.27 -18.30 7.55
N VAL A 815 0.49 -18.50 8.62
CA VAL A 815 1.96 -18.50 8.56
C VAL A 815 2.44 -19.95 8.47
N GLY A 816 3.10 -20.29 7.35
CA GLY A 816 3.63 -21.62 7.12
C GLY A 816 5.08 -21.59 6.65
N PRO A 817 6.03 -22.23 7.35
CA PRO A 817 7.40 -22.44 6.85
C PRO A 817 7.45 -23.10 5.45
N PRO A 818 8.61 -23.09 4.78
CA PRO A 818 8.79 -23.84 3.53
C PRO A 818 8.42 -25.32 3.71
N GLY A 819 7.63 -25.89 2.79
CA GLY A 819 7.25 -27.30 2.81
C GLY A 819 6.03 -27.68 3.69
N THR A 820 5.37 -26.74 4.37
CA THR A 820 4.22 -27.07 5.26
C THR A 820 2.86 -27.24 4.57
N GLY A 821 2.82 -27.43 3.25
CA GLY A 821 1.57 -27.67 2.51
C GLY A 821 0.65 -26.45 2.36
N LYS A 822 1.19 -25.22 2.33
CA LYS A 822 0.39 -23.99 2.16
C LYS A 822 -0.52 -24.02 0.92
N THR A 823 0.01 -24.54 -0.19
CA THR A 823 -0.73 -24.67 -1.44
C THR A 823 -1.92 -25.61 -1.28
N ASP A 824 -1.75 -26.75 -0.61
CA ASP A 824 -2.82 -27.71 -0.35
C ASP A 824 -3.94 -27.12 0.53
N VAL A 825 -3.57 -26.39 1.58
CA VAL A 825 -4.52 -25.67 2.44
C VAL A 825 -5.33 -24.64 1.65
N ALA A 826 -4.66 -23.82 0.83
CA ALA A 826 -5.32 -22.79 0.02
C ALA A 826 -6.30 -23.40 -0.99
N VAL A 827 -5.88 -24.46 -1.67
CA VAL A 827 -6.71 -25.16 -2.67
C VAL A 827 -7.93 -25.83 -2.01
N GLN A 828 -7.76 -26.41 -0.82
CA GLN A 828 -8.90 -26.97 -0.08
C GLN A 828 -9.88 -25.89 0.40
N ILE A 829 -9.40 -24.72 0.84
CA ILE A 829 -10.27 -23.58 1.17
C ILE A 829 -11.08 -23.16 -0.05
N ILE A 830 -10.43 -23.01 -1.22
CA ILE A 830 -11.09 -22.64 -2.47
C ILE A 830 -12.14 -23.68 -2.86
N SER A 831 -11.80 -24.97 -2.79
CA SER A 831 -12.74 -26.08 -3.06
C SER A 831 -13.94 -26.04 -2.13
N ASN A 832 -13.71 -25.85 -0.83
CA ASN A 832 -14.79 -25.80 0.14
C ASN A 832 -15.70 -24.59 -0.07
N ILE A 833 -15.13 -23.41 -0.36
CA ILE A 833 -15.90 -22.19 -0.65
C ILE A 833 -16.75 -22.40 -1.91
N TYR A 834 -16.17 -22.95 -2.97
CA TYR A 834 -16.86 -23.27 -4.24
C TYR A 834 -18.11 -24.13 -4.03
N HIS A 835 -18.01 -25.16 -3.17
CA HIS A 835 -19.11 -26.07 -2.90
C HIS A 835 -20.14 -25.54 -1.89
N ASN A 836 -19.72 -24.77 -0.88
CA ASN A 836 -20.63 -24.25 0.15
C ASN A 836 -21.40 -23.00 -0.31
N TRP A 837 -20.76 -22.13 -1.12
CA TRP A 837 -21.35 -20.88 -1.59
C TRP A 837 -21.18 -20.74 -3.11
N PRO A 838 -21.94 -21.52 -3.92
CA PRO A 838 -21.79 -21.51 -5.38
C PRO A 838 -21.96 -20.11 -5.98
N ASN A 839 -22.84 -19.27 -5.42
CA ASN A 839 -23.07 -17.90 -5.92
C ASN A 839 -21.97 -16.89 -5.55
N GLN A 840 -20.91 -17.29 -4.82
CA GLN A 840 -19.79 -16.42 -4.46
C GLN A 840 -18.63 -16.56 -5.45
N ARG A 841 -17.83 -15.49 -5.57
CA ARG A 841 -16.61 -15.49 -6.38
C ARG A 841 -15.39 -15.48 -5.49
N THR A 842 -14.37 -16.25 -5.86
CA THR A 842 -13.07 -16.23 -5.19
C THR A 842 -12.02 -15.58 -6.08
N LEU A 843 -11.43 -14.48 -5.62
CA LEU A 843 -10.29 -13.84 -6.28
C LEU A 843 -8.98 -14.36 -5.68
N ILE A 844 -8.14 -14.98 -6.50
CA ILE A 844 -6.82 -15.49 -6.09
C ILE A 844 -5.76 -14.49 -6.57
N VAL A 845 -4.94 -14.00 -5.66
CA VAL A 845 -3.84 -13.08 -5.94
C VAL A 845 -2.54 -13.68 -5.43
N THR A 846 -1.51 -13.70 -6.27
CA THR A 846 -0.17 -14.23 -5.92
C THR A 846 0.90 -13.29 -6.44
N HIS A 847 2.04 -13.22 -5.76
CA HIS A 847 3.19 -12.42 -6.20
C HIS A 847 3.83 -12.95 -7.50
N SER A 848 3.86 -14.28 -7.72
CA SER A 848 4.51 -14.88 -8.89
C SER A 848 3.58 -15.75 -9.71
N ASN A 849 3.78 -15.72 -11.04
CA ASN A 849 3.08 -16.62 -11.96
C ASN A 849 3.31 -18.10 -11.63
N GLN A 850 4.48 -18.44 -11.08
CA GLN A 850 4.79 -19.82 -10.69
C GLN A 850 3.90 -20.30 -9.53
N ALA A 851 3.69 -19.47 -8.51
CA ALA A 851 2.79 -19.80 -7.40
C ALA A 851 1.34 -19.97 -7.90
N LEU A 852 0.91 -19.10 -8.82
CA LEU A 852 -0.40 -19.22 -9.46
C LEU A 852 -0.52 -20.53 -10.25
N ASN A 853 0.47 -20.90 -11.06
CA ASN A 853 0.48 -22.15 -11.81
C ASN A 853 0.30 -23.36 -10.88
N GLN A 854 1.06 -23.43 -9.79
CA GLN A 854 0.97 -24.52 -8.81
C GLN A 854 -0.41 -24.62 -8.14
N LEU A 855 -1.04 -23.48 -7.84
CA LEU A 855 -2.41 -23.46 -7.34
C LEU A 855 -3.39 -23.97 -8.40
N PHE A 856 -3.32 -23.48 -9.64
CA PHE A 856 -4.20 -23.89 -10.72
C PHE A 856 -4.08 -25.38 -11.06
N GLU A 857 -2.87 -25.93 -11.13
CA GLU A 857 -2.63 -27.36 -11.36
C GLU A 857 -3.35 -28.24 -10.32
N LYS A 858 -3.29 -27.84 -9.04
CA LYS A 858 -3.98 -28.55 -7.95
C LYS A 858 -5.49 -28.33 -7.97
N ILE A 859 -5.97 -27.14 -8.33
CA ILE A 859 -7.40 -26.83 -8.47
C ILE A 859 -8.02 -27.71 -9.57
N ILE A 860 -7.34 -27.86 -10.72
CA ILE A 860 -7.79 -28.71 -11.84
C ILE A 860 -7.89 -30.19 -11.43
N ALA A 861 -7.06 -30.61 -10.46
CA ALA A 861 -7.08 -31.96 -9.92
C ALA A 861 -8.18 -32.19 -8.87
N LEU A 862 -9.03 -31.20 -8.56
CA LEU A 862 -10.17 -31.34 -7.65
C LEU A 862 -11.51 -31.27 -8.40
N ASP A 863 -12.61 -31.45 -7.66
CA ASP A 863 -13.99 -31.35 -8.15
C ASP A 863 -14.42 -29.89 -8.40
N ILE A 864 -13.72 -29.20 -9.30
CA ILE A 864 -14.04 -27.82 -9.71
C ILE A 864 -14.18 -27.79 -11.23
N ASP A 865 -15.34 -27.36 -11.71
CA ASP A 865 -15.60 -27.27 -13.16
C ASP A 865 -14.67 -26.21 -13.80
N GLU A 866 -13.90 -26.65 -14.79
CA GLU A 866 -12.92 -25.82 -15.50
C GLU A 866 -13.51 -24.63 -16.23
N ARG A 867 -14.84 -24.62 -16.45
CA ARG A 867 -15.55 -23.47 -17.01
C ARG A 867 -15.60 -22.28 -16.05
N HIS A 868 -15.49 -22.50 -14.74
CA HIS A 868 -15.49 -21.44 -13.72
C HIS A 868 -14.07 -20.92 -13.38
N LEU A 869 -13.05 -21.44 -14.06
CA LEU A 869 -11.64 -21.06 -13.82
C LEU A 869 -11.17 -20.05 -14.86
N LEU A 870 -10.66 -18.91 -14.41
CA LEU A 870 -10.07 -17.87 -15.26
C LEU A 870 -8.72 -17.44 -14.71
N ARG A 871 -7.71 -17.39 -15.59
CA ARG A 871 -6.42 -16.78 -15.29
C ARG A 871 -6.28 -15.45 -16.03
N MET A 872 -5.74 -14.46 -15.34
CA MET A 872 -5.39 -13.15 -15.92
C MET A 872 -3.90 -12.85 -15.73
N GLY A 873 -3.24 -12.27 -16.75
CA GLY A 873 -1.91 -11.68 -16.65
C GLY A 873 -0.94 -12.04 -17.79
N HIS A 874 0.24 -11.40 -17.80
CA HIS A 874 1.29 -11.56 -18.82
C HIS A 874 1.88 -12.99 -18.94
N GLY A 875 1.53 -13.89 -18.02
CA GLY A 875 1.93 -15.31 -18.03
C GLY A 875 0.82 -16.27 -18.44
N GLU A 876 -0.29 -15.79 -19.01
CA GLU A 876 -1.41 -16.64 -19.49
C GLU A 876 -0.92 -17.77 -20.42
N GLU A 877 0.12 -17.54 -21.21
CA GLU A 877 0.69 -18.48 -22.20
C GLU A 877 1.71 -19.48 -21.59
N SER A 878 2.11 -19.33 -20.32
CA SER A 878 3.19 -20.14 -19.70
C SER A 878 2.70 -21.22 -18.74
N LEU A 879 1.41 -21.52 -18.72
CA LEU A 879 0.90 -22.74 -18.08
C LEU A 879 1.33 -23.94 -18.92
N GLU A 880 2.14 -24.84 -18.35
CA GLU A 880 2.45 -26.15 -18.96
C GLU A 880 1.27 -27.14 -18.80
N THR A 881 0.04 -26.65 -19.01
CA THR A 881 -1.16 -27.49 -19.03
C THR A 881 -1.62 -27.66 -20.46
N GLU A 882 -2.16 -28.84 -20.80
CA GLU A 882 -2.80 -29.07 -22.12
C GLU A 882 -3.94 -28.08 -22.41
N LYS A 883 -4.48 -27.44 -21.36
CA LYS A 883 -5.64 -26.55 -21.40
C LYS A 883 -5.25 -25.09 -21.24
N ASP A 884 -5.93 -24.23 -21.99
CA ASP A 884 -5.67 -22.79 -21.99
C ASP A 884 -6.71 -22.03 -21.12
N PHE A 885 -6.29 -21.57 -19.94
CA PHE A 885 -7.11 -20.80 -18.98
C PHE A 885 -7.00 -19.27 -19.16
N SER A 886 -6.35 -18.83 -20.23
CA SER A 886 -6.34 -17.42 -20.65
C SER A 886 -7.76 -16.94 -20.99
N ARG A 887 -7.93 -15.63 -21.09
CA ARG A 887 -9.20 -15.03 -21.53
C ARG A 887 -9.65 -15.60 -22.89
N TYR A 888 -8.70 -15.72 -23.82
CA TYR A 888 -8.96 -16.24 -25.16
C TYR A 888 -9.21 -17.75 -25.17
N GLY A 889 -8.40 -18.49 -24.42
CA GLY A 889 -8.54 -19.94 -24.24
C GLY A 889 -9.91 -20.33 -23.68
N ARG A 890 -10.42 -19.56 -22.71
CA ARG A 890 -11.77 -19.77 -22.15
C ARG A 890 -12.88 -19.44 -23.14
N VAL A 891 -12.76 -18.39 -23.94
CA VAL A 891 -13.73 -18.12 -25.03
C VAL A 891 -13.74 -19.26 -26.04
N ASN A 892 -12.58 -19.75 -26.46
CA ASN A 892 -12.47 -20.88 -27.39
C ASN A 892 -13.04 -22.17 -26.81
N PHE A 893 -12.77 -22.44 -25.53
CA PHE A 893 -13.36 -23.56 -24.80
C PHE A 893 -14.88 -23.48 -24.81
N VAL A 894 -15.47 -22.33 -24.46
CA VAL A 894 -16.92 -22.12 -24.47
C VAL A 894 -17.51 -22.32 -25.87
N LEU A 895 -16.88 -21.78 -26.91
CA LEU A 895 -17.36 -21.94 -28.28
C LEU A 895 -17.31 -23.41 -28.75
N LYS A 896 -16.24 -24.14 -28.40
CA LYS A 896 -16.09 -25.57 -28.72
C LYS A 896 -17.11 -26.41 -27.95
N GLU A 897 -17.27 -26.15 -26.67
CA GLU A 897 -18.18 -26.89 -25.79
C GLU A 897 -19.65 -26.62 -26.15
N ARG A 898 -19.98 -25.39 -26.55
CA ARG A 898 -21.29 -25.05 -27.12
C ARG A 898 -21.63 -25.94 -28.33
N LEU A 899 -20.70 -26.11 -29.27
CA LEU A 899 -20.92 -26.97 -30.44
C LEU A 899 -21.13 -28.44 -30.03
N ARG A 900 -20.36 -28.93 -29.03
CA ARG A 900 -20.52 -30.28 -28.48
C ARG A 900 -21.91 -30.48 -27.88
N LEU A 901 -22.35 -29.56 -27.03
CA LEU A 901 -23.67 -29.62 -26.38
C LEU A 901 -24.82 -29.50 -27.38
N LEU A 902 -24.70 -28.66 -28.42
CA LEU A 902 -25.71 -28.59 -29.49
C LEU A 902 -25.81 -29.91 -30.26
N ASN A 903 -24.70 -30.61 -30.48
CA ASN A 903 -24.72 -31.96 -31.05
C ASN A 903 -25.43 -32.98 -30.12
N ASP A 904 -25.26 -32.86 -28.80
CA ASP A 904 -26.02 -33.66 -27.83
C ASP A 904 -27.53 -33.35 -27.90
N VAL A 905 -27.92 -32.08 -28.09
CA VAL A 905 -29.31 -31.67 -28.35
C VAL A 905 -29.85 -32.28 -29.64
N GLU A 906 -29.06 -32.30 -30.71
CA GLU A 906 -29.44 -32.94 -31.97
C GLU A 906 -29.65 -34.45 -31.79
N ARG A 907 -28.77 -35.11 -31.03
CA ARG A 907 -28.90 -36.53 -30.66
C ARG A 907 -30.17 -36.79 -29.85
N LEU A 908 -30.48 -35.92 -28.88
CA LEU A 908 -31.69 -36.00 -28.06
C LEU A 908 -32.96 -35.82 -28.91
N ALA A 909 -32.97 -34.84 -29.83
CA ALA A 909 -34.08 -34.59 -30.75
C ALA A 909 -34.37 -35.79 -31.66
N LYS A 910 -33.31 -36.37 -32.26
CA LYS A 910 -33.38 -37.61 -33.05
C LYS A 910 -33.91 -38.77 -32.21
N SER A 911 -33.50 -38.89 -30.95
CA SER A 911 -33.95 -39.95 -30.04
C SER A 911 -35.46 -39.87 -29.73
N LEU A 912 -36.02 -38.65 -29.68
CA LEU A 912 -37.43 -38.37 -29.47
C LEU A 912 -38.27 -38.36 -30.77
N ASN A 913 -37.65 -38.67 -31.93
CA ASN A 913 -38.26 -38.60 -33.26
C ASN A 913 -38.84 -37.21 -33.60
N ILE A 914 -38.23 -36.13 -33.11
CA ILE A 914 -38.66 -34.76 -33.40
C ILE A 914 -37.93 -34.28 -34.65
N VAL A 915 -38.69 -33.81 -35.64
CA VAL A 915 -38.18 -33.33 -36.93
C VAL A 915 -38.06 -31.81 -36.89
N GLY A 916 -36.85 -31.28 -37.07
CA GLY A 916 -36.58 -29.84 -37.16
C GLY A 916 -35.17 -29.44 -36.68
N ASP A 917 -34.71 -28.25 -37.07
CA ASP A 917 -33.38 -27.70 -36.75
C ASP A 917 -33.33 -27.10 -35.32
N VAL A 918 -33.64 -27.94 -34.33
CA VAL A 918 -33.67 -27.55 -32.92
C VAL A 918 -32.29 -27.35 -32.29
N ALA A 919 -31.24 -27.85 -32.94
CA ALA A 919 -29.84 -27.76 -32.49
C ALA A 919 -29.05 -26.61 -33.16
N TYR A 920 -29.69 -25.77 -33.97
CA TYR A 920 -29.01 -24.72 -34.74
C TYR A 920 -28.45 -23.59 -33.86
N THR A 921 -29.15 -23.23 -32.78
CA THR A 921 -28.77 -22.15 -31.86
C THR A 921 -29.03 -22.54 -30.40
N CYS A 922 -28.38 -21.85 -29.46
CA CYS A 922 -28.68 -22.02 -28.03
C CYS A 922 -30.15 -21.69 -27.73
N GLU A 923 -30.71 -20.70 -28.44
CA GLU A 923 -32.11 -20.29 -28.28
C GLU A 923 -33.09 -21.38 -28.76
N ASN A 924 -32.86 -21.97 -29.94
CA ASN A 924 -33.68 -23.07 -30.44
C ASN A 924 -33.62 -24.29 -29.52
N ALA A 925 -32.44 -24.60 -28.98
CA ALA A 925 -32.25 -25.67 -28.00
C ALA A 925 -33.06 -25.39 -26.72
N GLY A 926 -33.11 -24.15 -26.25
CA GLY A 926 -33.93 -23.73 -25.12
C GLY A 926 -35.44 -23.91 -25.35
N TYR A 927 -35.93 -23.57 -26.55
CA TYR A 927 -37.33 -23.83 -26.92
C TYR A 927 -37.62 -25.34 -26.96
N PHE A 928 -36.72 -26.13 -27.55
CA PHE A 928 -36.83 -27.58 -27.58
C PHE A 928 -36.88 -28.20 -26.18
N PHE A 929 -36.04 -27.72 -25.25
CA PHE A 929 -36.08 -28.16 -23.87
C PHE A 929 -37.45 -27.94 -23.22
N ARG A 930 -37.96 -26.70 -23.29
CA ARG A 930 -39.22 -26.33 -22.64
C ARG A 930 -40.44 -27.03 -23.23
N PHE A 931 -40.57 -27.07 -24.56
CA PHE A 931 -41.79 -27.54 -25.21
C PHE A 931 -41.84 -29.05 -25.47
N SER A 932 -40.68 -29.69 -25.62
CA SER A 932 -40.60 -31.11 -25.97
C SER A 932 -40.04 -31.96 -24.84
N VAL A 933 -38.88 -31.57 -24.30
CA VAL A 933 -38.14 -32.39 -23.31
C VAL A 933 -38.81 -32.35 -21.94
N CYS A 934 -39.12 -31.16 -21.41
CA CYS A 934 -39.86 -30.99 -20.15
C CYS A 934 -41.24 -31.64 -20.22
N ARG A 935 -41.95 -31.47 -21.34
CA ARG A 935 -43.26 -32.11 -21.54
C ARG A 935 -43.15 -33.64 -21.50
N ALA A 936 -42.17 -34.23 -22.18
CA ALA A 936 -41.96 -35.68 -22.15
C ALA A 936 -41.65 -36.20 -20.74
N TRP A 937 -40.89 -35.43 -19.95
CA TRP A 937 -40.60 -35.73 -18.55
C TRP A 937 -41.82 -35.59 -17.63
N GLU A 938 -42.61 -34.52 -17.77
CA GLU A 938 -43.84 -34.31 -17.00
C GLU A 938 -44.89 -35.39 -17.29
N GLU A 939 -45.06 -35.77 -18.56
CA GLU A 939 -45.96 -36.87 -18.96
C GLU A 939 -45.50 -38.21 -18.36
N TYR A 940 -44.18 -38.46 -18.31
CA TYR A 940 -43.59 -39.64 -17.66
C TYR A 940 -43.83 -39.62 -16.14
N PHE A 941 -43.54 -38.52 -15.46
CA PHE A 941 -43.70 -38.40 -14.01
C PHE A 941 -45.17 -38.51 -13.60
N THR A 942 -46.08 -37.91 -14.37
CA THR A 942 -47.53 -38.03 -14.15
C THR A 942 -48.01 -39.48 -14.28
N LYS A 943 -47.46 -40.26 -15.22
CA LYS A 943 -47.76 -41.70 -15.38
C LYS A 943 -47.24 -42.53 -14.21
N ILE A 944 -46.12 -42.15 -13.61
CA ILE A 944 -45.59 -42.79 -12.40
C ILE A 944 -46.50 -42.51 -11.21
N VAL A 945 -46.87 -41.25 -10.98
CA VAL A 945 -47.68 -40.84 -9.82
C VAL A 945 -49.13 -41.38 -9.88
N LYS A 946 -49.71 -41.51 -11.08
CA LYS A 946 -51.10 -41.99 -11.26
C LYS A 946 -51.28 -43.52 -11.16
N LYS A 947 -50.21 -44.32 -11.27
CA LYS A 947 -50.26 -45.79 -11.19
C LYS A 947 -49.66 -46.25 -9.87
N SER A 948 -50.51 -46.57 -8.90
CA SER A 948 -50.09 -47.00 -7.55
C SER A 948 -49.41 -48.37 -7.51
N ASP A 949 -49.58 -49.21 -8.54
CA ASP A 949 -48.96 -50.53 -8.70
C ASP A 949 -48.29 -50.65 -10.08
N ILE A 950 -47.06 -50.14 -10.20
CA ILE A 950 -46.21 -50.39 -11.37
C ILE A 950 -45.49 -51.71 -11.10
N SER A 951 -45.66 -52.71 -11.98
CA SER A 951 -44.91 -53.97 -11.92
C SER A 951 -43.39 -53.71 -11.94
N GLU A 952 -42.58 -54.57 -11.31
CA GLU A 952 -41.11 -54.47 -11.40
C GLU A 952 -40.66 -54.37 -12.87
N GLY A 953 -39.76 -53.43 -13.16
CA GLY A 953 -39.32 -53.07 -14.52
C GLY A 953 -40.26 -52.14 -15.31
N GLY A 954 -41.44 -51.81 -14.79
CA GLY A 954 -42.40 -50.92 -15.47
C GLY A 954 -41.91 -49.46 -15.61
N ILE A 955 -40.97 -49.04 -14.77
CA ILE A 955 -40.36 -47.70 -14.79
C ILE A 955 -39.41 -47.53 -15.96
N SER A 956 -38.61 -48.55 -16.26
CA SER A 956 -37.75 -48.59 -17.45
C SER A 956 -38.57 -48.58 -18.75
N ALA A 957 -39.68 -49.33 -18.79
CA ALA A 957 -40.50 -49.49 -19.99
C ALA A 957 -41.14 -48.18 -20.48
N ILE A 958 -41.50 -47.28 -19.57
CA ILE A 958 -42.15 -46.01 -19.90
C ILE A 958 -41.19 -44.81 -19.96
N PHE A 959 -39.88 -45.00 -19.71
CA PHE A 959 -38.89 -43.93 -19.68
C PHE A 959 -38.65 -43.30 -21.06
N PRO A 960 -38.84 -41.97 -21.22
CA PRO A 960 -38.87 -41.33 -22.54
C PRO A 960 -37.49 -41.17 -23.20
N PHE A 961 -36.40 -41.25 -22.43
CA PHE A 961 -35.04 -40.96 -22.93
C PHE A 961 -34.16 -42.20 -23.12
N ASN A 962 -34.74 -43.41 -23.14
CA ASN A 962 -34.00 -44.68 -23.32
C ASN A 962 -33.08 -44.69 -24.55
N LYS A 963 -33.54 -44.11 -25.67
CA LYS A 963 -32.75 -44.05 -26.92
C LYS A 963 -31.56 -43.10 -26.83
N PHE A 964 -31.64 -42.06 -26.00
CA PHE A 964 -30.56 -41.08 -25.83
C PHE A 964 -29.40 -41.67 -25.01
N PHE A 965 -29.71 -42.43 -23.97
CA PHE A 965 -28.73 -43.12 -23.09
C PHE A 965 -28.41 -44.55 -23.55
N LYS A 966 -28.59 -44.86 -24.84
CA LYS A 966 -28.34 -46.20 -25.39
C LYS A 966 -26.85 -46.62 -25.31
N ASP A 967 -25.97 -45.65 -25.16
CA ASP A 967 -24.54 -45.81 -24.94
C ASP A 967 -24.20 -46.38 -23.55
N ILE A 968 -25.12 -46.40 -22.59
CA ILE A 968 -24.94 -47.01 -21.27
C ILE A 968 -25.46 -48.46 -21.29
N PRO A 969 -24.60 -49.47 -21.06
CA PRO A 969 -25.04 -50.87 -20.94
C PRO A 969 -25.91 -51.04 -19.70
N GLN A 970 -27.14 -51.55 -19.85
CA GLN A 970 -28.06 -51.87 -18.75
C GLN A 970 -28.33 -50.69 -17.79
N LEU A 971 -28.93 -49.61 -18.32
CA LEU A 971 -29.23 -48.38 -17.57
C LEU A 971 -30.06 -48.60 -16.30
N PHE A 972 -31.04 -49.51 -16.31
CA PHE A 972 -31.96 -49.77 -15.20
C PHE A 972 -31.71 -51.14 -14.57
N THR A 973 -31.91 -51.24 -13.24
CA THR A 973 -31.68 -52.48 -12.47
C THR A 973 -32.92 -53.36 -12.43
N GLY A 974 -34.10 -52.83 -12.77
CA GLY A 974 -35.38 -53.52 -12.72
C GLY A 974 -36.09 -53.37 -11.37
N ASN A 975 -35.40 -52.83 -10.36
CA ASN A 975 -35.99 -52.44 -9.08
C ASN A 975 -36.57 -51.03 -9.20
N ASN A 976 -37.90 -50.92 -9.11
CA ASN A 976 -38.61 -49.66 -9.26
C ASN A 976 -38.11 -48.55 -8.30
N SER A 977 -37.70 -48.86 -7.07
CA SER A 977 -37.18 -47.83 -6.14
C SER A 977 -35.81 -47.28 -6.54
N GLU A 978 -34.99 -48.08 -7.21
CA GLU A 978 -33.67 -47.67 -7.72
C GLU A 978 -33.81 -47.02 -9.09
N ASP A 979 -34.66 -47.58 -9.95
CA ASP A 979 -34.93 -47.08 -11.29
C ASP A 979 -35.49 -45.65 -11.27
N ILE A 980 -36.29 -45.27 -10.26
CA ILE A 980 -36.71 -43.85 -10.07
C ILE A 980 -35.51 -42.95 -9.82
N LYS A 981 -34.55 -43.39 -9.01
CA LYS A 981 -33.34 -42.60 -8.71
C LYS A 981 -32.47 -42.46 -9.96
N ILE A 982 -32.34 -43.53 -10.75
CA ILE A 982 -31.63 -43.53 -12.03
C ILE A 982 -32.32 -42.58 -13.02
N ALA A 983 -33.65 -42.65 -13.16
CA ALA A 983 -34.41 -41.77 -14.05
C ALA A 983 -34.25 -40.29 -13.67
N HIS A 984 -34.24 -39.96 -12.37
CA HIS A 984 -33.94 -38.60 -11.90
C HIS A 984 -32.50 -38.17 -12.20
N SER A 985 -31.53 -39.08 -12.14
CA SER A 985 -30.14 -38.81 -12.54
C SER A 985 -30.03 -38.52 -14.04
N CYS A 986 -30.73 -39.30 -14.86
CA CYS A 986 -30.83 -39.06 -16.30
C CYS A 986 -31.48 -37.71 -16.62
N TRP A 987 -32.55 -37.34 -15.90
CA TRP A 987 -33.19 -36.03 -16.05
C TRP A 987 -32.22 -34.89 -15.73
N LYS A 988 -31.52 -34.97 -14.59
CA LYS A 988 -30.52 -33.96 -14.20
C LYS A 988 -29.39 -33.81 -15.22
N HIS A 989 -28.94 -34.91 -15.83
CA HIS A 989 -27.96 -34.86 -16.91
C HIS A 989 -28.48 -34.06 -18.11
N ILE A 990 -29.72 -34.32 -18.53
CA ILE A 990 -30.35 -33.59 -19.64
C ILE A 990 -30.53 -32.12 -19.28
N GLU A 991 -31.05 -31.82 -18.09
CA GLU A 991 -31.22 -30.45 -17.58
C GLU A 991 -29.90 -29.68 -17.59
N ALA A 992 -28.81 -30.30 -17.11
CA ALA A 992 -27.48 -29.69 -17.10
C ALA A 992 -26.94 -29.32 -18.50
N ILE A 993 -27.28 -30.09 -19.55
CA ILE A 993 -26.92 -29.74 -20.94
C ILE A 993 -27.56 -28.41 -21.33
N PHE A 994 -28.84 -28.23 -21.03
CA PHE A 994 -29.58 -27.03 -21.40
C PHE A 994 -29.26 -25.82 -20.52
N GLU A 995 -29.00 -26.03 -19.23
CA GLU A 995 -28.47 -24.98 -18.35
C GLU A 995 -27.14 -24.43 -18.88
N LYS A 996 -26.21 -25.31 -19.27
CA LYS A 996 -24.93 -24.91 -19.90
C LYS A 996 -25.13 -24.15 -21.20
N LEU A 997 -26.05 -24.59 -22.07
CA LEU A 997 -26.34 -23.92 -23.33
C LEU A 997 -26.96 -22.53 -23.13
N ASP A 998 -27.80 -22.35 -22.12
CA ASP A 998 -28.39 -21.05 -21.78
C ASP A 998 -27.31 -20.07 -21.31
N GLU A 999 -26.34 -20.54 -20.50
CA GLU A 999 -25.17 -19.74 -20.11
C GLU A 999 -24.28 -19.36 -21.31
N TYR A 1000 -24.16 -20.24 -22.32
CA TYR A 1000 -23.38 -19.99 -23.53
C TYR A 1000 -24.10 -19.13 -24.58
N ARG A 1001 -25.39 -18.86 -24.42
CA ARG A 1001 -26.19 -18.08 -25.38
C ARG A 1001 -25.59 -16.69 -25.63
N ALA A 1002 -25.03 -16.04 -24.62
CA ALA A 1002 -24.43 -14.72 -24.78
C ALA A 1002 -23.24 -14.70 -25.76
N PHE A 1003 -22.46 -15.79 -25.83
CA PHE A 1003 -21.32 -15.90 -26.75
C PHE A 1003 -21.76 -16.02 -28.21
N GLU A 1004 -22.99 -16.47 -28.46
CA GLU A 1004 -23.62 -16.47 -29.78
C GLU A 1004 -24.02 -15.05 -30.23
N LEU A 1005 -24.55 -14.24 -29.31
CA LEU A 1005 -25.02 -12.88 -29.58
C LEU A 1005 -23.86 -11.90 -29.79
N LEU A 1006 -22.77 -12.08 -29.03
CA LEU A 1006 -21.58 -11.24 -29.11
C LEU A 1006 -20.71 -11.69 -30.29
N ARG A 1007 -20.43 -10.77 -31.23
CA ARG A 1007 -19.65 -11.08 -32.44
C ARG A 1007 -18.16 -10.83 -32.26
N ASN A 1008 -17.78 -9.78 -31.54
CA ASN A 1008 -16.37 -9.42 -31.36
C ASN A 1008 -15.73 -10.21 -30.20
N GLY A 1009 -14.46 -10.58 -30.35
CA GLY A 1009 -13.70 -11.29 -29.31
C GLY A 1009 -13.53 -10.47 -28.03
N LYS A 1010 -13.45 -9.14 -28.17
CA LYS A 1010 -13.40 -8.21 -27.02
C LYS A 1010 -14.66 -8.33 -26.16
N ASP A 1011 -15.84 -8.18 -26.76
CA ASP A 1011 -17.11 -8.20 -26.01
C ASP A 1011 -17.34 -9.56 -25.35
N ARG A 1012 -16.99 -10.67 -26.03
CA ARG A 1012 -17.04 -12.02 -25.47
C ARG A 1012 -16.17 -12.16 -24.22
N THR A 1013 -14.98 -11.57 -24.26
CA THR A 1013 -14.04 -11.57 -23.14
C THR A 1013 -14.53 -10.72 -21.97
N GLU A 1014 -15.10 -9.54 -22.26
CA GLU A 1014 -15.71 -8.68 -21.24
C GLU A 1014 -16.93 -9.34 -20.60
N TYR A 1015 -17.77 -10.03 -21.38
CA TYR A 1015 -18.89 -10.81 -20.84
C TYR A 1015 -18.42 -11.96 -19.94
N LEU A 1016 -17.35 -12.66 -20.35
CA LEU A 1016 -16.75 -13.72 -19.54
C LEU A 1016 -16.39 -13.20 -18.13
N LEU A 1017 -15.71 -12.06 -18.07
CA LEU A 1017 -15.29 -11.42 -16.81
C LEU A 1017 -16.46 -10.83 -16.01
N GLY A 1018 -17.31 -10.07 -16.70
CA GLY A 1018 -18.35 -9.24 -16.10
C GLY A 1018 -19.55 -10.03 -15.60
N VAL A 1019 -19.88 -11.15 -16.27
CA VAL A 1019 -21.15 -11.88 -16.07
C VAL A 1019 -20.95 -13.39 -15.96
N TYR A 1020 -20.16 -14.02 -16.82
CA TYR A 1020 -20.08 -15.49 -16.86
C TYR A 1020 -19.37 -16.06 -15.62
N MET A 1021 -18.23 -15.50 -15.22
CA MET A 1021 -17.54 -15.87 -13.98
C MET A 1021 -18.26 -15.36 -12.71
N LYS A 1022 -19.56 -15.02 -12.79
CA LYS A 1022 -20.42 -14.52 -11.67
C LYS A 1022 -21.30 -15.58 -11.03
N LYS A 1023 -21.24 -16.80 -11.54
CA LYS A 1023 -22.01 -17.93 -11.07
C LYS A 1023 -21.15 -18.95 -10.36
#